data_AF-A0A7V9VDQ9-F1
#
_entry.id   AF-A0A7V9VDQ9-F1
#
_cell.length_a   1.000
_cell.length_b   1.000
_cell.length_c   1.000
_cell.angle_alpha   90.00
_cell.angle_beta   90.00
_cell.angle_gamma   90.00
#
_symmetry.space_group_name_H-M   'P 1'
#
loop_
_entity.id
_entity.type
_entity.pdbx_description
1 polymer ?
#
loop_
_entity_poly.entity_id
_entity_poly.type
_entity_poly.pdbx_seq_one_letter_code
_entity_poly.pdbx_strand_id
1 'polypeptide(L)'
;MSTTIVRGHGSPAHRRGRRGPIGALGILAAMLVVALFAAPLATLGMIQTDSDAPSPAGGPTKVIAQGVASLPDQAAWRVVADTAEPLDEALPEERSLGFSVADEGGVLVNSLTFGDQSRLAAGEAAFVSSGAIEQRASVTDSATSYYRIGLVAAENAADAGGDDLVFDGDAFDAPGGNRDIDLVGADLAPDEEAELGGSESPALLLVTAGEITIQGGSDEVAIEAGDAATIQGDVTLVSSGAQTASFVAAVIGAEVPPIPRFAGSLTLAVESCAPGLTPATLDASACEPVSGDDGFDIGLVDADGDAVTTDDTLADGELSWPALAFGTYTFTAPTQPEPFDDFLVTDADGVATADLSVTIGPDQPDVVRVLFNFQPEEVAEGTITLQVRACPAGMTPETLVGDDCDLAPEGFEVQITEDATGETLTLADAEADGGTFTFTGLAVRPGDGDTDTGNFTVTETTLPPGFDEYLIVGEFPEPSASSYLVVLTSDAPEELVTIYNFTTEDDVATPGADTGDGDDGGDVAGIGSVTIQVATCPEGSTPTSFDAAACAPASEGGFEVFLYTPDGGALTLADAVNDGATVTWTSLPAGTYFVEITSFPDGIGAAIATDTTTATNNANAYQVVVTEGDPDVGLNFYLFPAS
;
A
#
# COMPACT_ATOMS: atom_id res chain seq x y z
N MET A 1 -72.77 -17.38 -20.79
CA MET A 1 -73.06 -16.08 -21.44
C MET A 1 -72.34 -16.06 -22.78
N SER A 2 -73.13 -16.14 -23.86
CA SER A 2 -72.99 -15.53 -25.20
C SER A 2 -71.97 -14.39 -25.36
N THR A 3 -71.32 -14.08 -26.49
CA THR A 3 -71.20 -14.60 -27.88
C THR A 3 -70.09 -13.72 -28.55
N THR A 4 -69.46 -14.22 -29.62
CA THR A 4 -69.21 -13.49 -30.89
C THR A 4 -67.76 -13.28 -31.35
N ILE A 5 -67.51 -13.97 -32.47
CA ILE A 5 -66.44 -13.95 -33.48
C ILE A 5 -66.46 -12.66 -34.32
N VAL A 6 -65.29 -12.16 -34.77
CA VAL A 6 -65.12 -11.65 -36.16
C VAL A 6 -63.72 -11.98 -36.70
N ARG A 7 -63.71 -12.67 -37.85
CA ARG A 7 -62.58 -12.85 -38.80
C ARG A 7 -62.44 -11.64 -39.72
N GLY A 8 -61.22 -11.35 -40.16
CA GLY A 8 -60.94 -10.55 -41.37
C GLY A 8 -59.79 -11.16 -42.16
N HIS A 9 -60.10 -11.75 -43.32
CA HIS A 9 -59.17 -12.26 -44.33
C HIS A 9 -58.80 -11.14 -45.32
N GLY A 10 -57.56 -11.14 -45.82
CA GLY A 10 -57.17 -10.28 -46.96
C GLY A 10 -55.74 -10.50 -47.44
N SER A 11 -55.49 -11.55 -48.22
CA SER A 11 -54.46 -11.59 -49.28
C SER A 11 -55.07 -10.96 -50.56
N PRO A 12 -54.31 -10.47 -51.59
CA PRO A 12 -53.20 -11.22 -52.20
C PRO A 12 -52.10 -10.41 -52.96
N ALA A 13 -51.13 -11.17 -53.48
CA ALA A 13 -50.52 -11.08 -54.81
C ALA A 13 -49.34 -10.11 -55.12
N HIS A 14 -48.20 -10.76 -55.44
CA HIS A 14 -47.33 -10.59 -56.61
C HIS A 14 -46.78 -9.20 -56.99
N ARG A 15 -45.44 -9.10 -57.04
CA ARG A 15 -44.74 -8.90 -58.33
C ARG A 15 -43.26 -9.32 -58.30
N ARG A 16 -42.90 -10.10 -59.32
CA ARG A 16 -41.55 -10.46 -59.76
C ARG A 16 -40.82 -9.24 -60.35
N GLY A 17 -39.51 -9.16 -60.15
CA GLY A 17 -38.58 -8.35 -60.95
C GLY A 17 -37.19 -8.96 -60.89
N ARG A 18 -36.71 -9.44 -62.04
CA ARG A 18 -35.49 -10.24 -62.26
C ARG A 18 -34.58 -9.45 -63.21
N ARG A 19 -33.27 -9.72 -63.17
CA ARG A 19 -32.18 -9.28 -64.09
C ARG A 19 -31.60 -7.90 -63.73
N GLY A 20 -30.30 -7.68 -63.71
CA GLY A 20 -29.15 -8.45 -64.20
C GLY A 20 -27.89 -7.54 -64.19
N PRO A 21 -26.73 -8.06 -64.59
CA PRO A 21 -25.40 -7.67 -64.14
C PRO A 21 -24.70 -6.68 -65.08
N ILE A 22 -23.68 -5.95 -64.60
CA ILE A 22 -22.60 -5.42 -65.44
C ILE A 22 -21.30 -5.49 -64.62
N GLY A 23 -20.28 -6.12 -65.19
CA GLY A 23 -18.98 -6.28 -64.58
C GLY A 23 -17.92 -5.32 -65.11
N ALA A 24 -16.77 -5.44 -64.46
CA ALA A 24 -15.40 -5.44 -64.98
C ALA A 24 -14.71 -4.11 -65.36
N LEU A 25 -13.45 -4.10 -64.90
CA LEU A 25 -12.21 -3.53 -65.47
C LEU A 25 -11.72 -2.16 -64.96
N GLY A 26 -10.49 -2.18 -64.41
CA GLY A 26 -9.64 -1.00 -64.25
C GLY A 26 -8.50 -1.19 -63.24
N ILE A 27 -7.41 -1.80 -63.67
CA ILE A 27 -6.19 -2.14 -62.92
C ILE A 27 -5.15 -0.99 -63.00
N LEU A 28 -4.21 -0.96 -62.02
CA LEU A 28 -2.86 -0.33 -61.98
C LEU A 28 -2.82 1.16 -61.57
N ALA A 29 -1.93 1.67 -60.68
CA ALA A 29 -0.82 1.14 -59.88
C ALA A 29 -0.30 2.24 -58.90
N ALA A 30 0.23 1.83 -57.74
CA ALA A 30 1.35 2.45 -56.97
C ALA A 30 1.40 1.81 -55.55
N MET A 31 2.07 0.67 -55.36
CA MET A 31 3.41 0.54 -54.74
C MET A 31 3.62 1.22 -53.36
N LEU A 32 3.82 0.34 -52.37
CA LEU A 32 4.91 0.38 -51.37
C LEU A 32 4.74 1.27 -50.12
N VAL A 33 4.04 0.75 -49.10
CA VAL A 33 4.51 0.58 -47.69
C VAL A 33 3.62 -0.50 -47.06
N VAL A 34 4.05 -1.76 -47.10
CA VAL A 34 3.46 -2.85 -46.29
C VAL A 34 4.61 -3.53 -45.58
N ALA A 35 4.92 -3.03 -44.39
CA ALA A 35 5.72 -3.70 -43.38
C ALA A 35 5.45 -3.01 -42.03
N LEU A 36 5.27 -3.83 -41.00
CA LEU A 36 4.91 -3.53 -39.60
C LEU A 36 3.40 -3.41 -39.34
N PHE A 37 2.96 -4.11 -38.29
CA PHE A 37 1.58 -4.40 -37.85
C PHE A 37 0.85 -5.58 -38.52
N ALA A 38 1.57 -6.69 -38.75
CA ALA A 38 0.97 -8.00 -38.52
C ALA A 38 1.45 -8.46 -37.13
N ALA A 39 0.63 -8.24 -36.11
CA ALA A 39 0.77 -8.96 -34.86
C ALA A 39 0.59 -10.46 -35.16
N PRO A 40 1.41 -11.36 -34.61
CA PRO A 40 1.11 -12.77 -34.71
C PRO A 40 -0.17 -12.99 -33.90
N LEU A 41 -1.26 -13.36 -34.58
CA LEU A 41 -2.29 -14.18 -33.98
C LEU A 41 -1.57 -15.46 -33.54
N ALA A 42 -1.08 -15.44 -32.29
CA ALA A 42 -0.63 -16.63 -31.61
C ALA A 42 -1.82 -17.58 -31.62
N THR A 43 -1.71 -18.58 -32.48
CA THR A 43 -2.52 -19.77 -32.38
C THR A 43 -2.22 -20.33 -31.01
N LEU A 44 -3.15 -20.16 -30.07
CA LEU A 44 -3.26 -20.96 -28.86
C LEU A 44 -3.45 -22.41 -29.30
N GLY A 45 -2.36 -23.05 -29.72
CA GLY A 45 -2.23 -24.48 -29.56
C GLY A 45 -2.13 -24.69 -28.06
N MET A 46 -3.25 -25.02 -27.42
CA MET A 46 -3.17 -25.81 -26.20
C MET A 46 -2.25 -26.97 -26.55
N ILE A 47 -1.06 -27.00 -25.94
CA ILE A 47 -0.25 -28.19 -25.92
C ILE A 47 -1.12 -29.16 -25.12
N GLN A 48 -1.92 -29.96 -25.81
CA GLN A 48 -2.37 -31.23 -25.27
C GLN A 48 -1.07 -32.01 -25.08
N THR A 49 -0.50 -31.89 -23.89
CA THR A 49 0.40 -32.91 -23.35
C THR A 49 -0.32 -34.24 -23.52
N ASP A 50 0.44 -35.27 -23.91
CA ASP A 50 -0.02 -36.60 -24.31
C ASP A 50 -0.89 -37.27 -23.22
N SER A 51 -2.13 -36.82 -23.05
CA SER A 51 -3.09 -37.31 -22.06
C SER A 51 -3.69 -38.66 -22.44
N ASP A 52 -3.16 -39.29 -23.50
CA ASP A 52 -3.47 -40.64 -23.97
C ASP A 52 -2.24 -41.56 -23.79
N ALA A 53 -1.46 -41.32 -22.73
CA ALA A 53 -0.37 -42.20 -22.35
C ALA A 53 -0.93 -43.63 -22.15
N PRO A 54 -0.32 -44.65 -22.78
CA PRO A 54 -0.80 -46.02 -22.66
C PRO A 54 -0.68 -46.50 -21.20
N SER A 55 -1.62 -47.36 -20.78
CA SER A 55 -1.55 -47.98 -19.46
C SER A 55 -0.19 -48.66 -19.25
N PRO A 56 0.41 -48.54 -18.04
CA PRO A 56 1.68 -49.22 -17.75
C PRO A 56 1.55 -50.75 -17.73
N ALA A 57 0.34 -51.29 -17.69
CA ALA A 57 0.08 -52.73 -17.73
C ALA A 57 0.11 -53.28 -19.17
N GLY A 58 1.04 -54.19 -19.45
CA GLY A 58 1.14 -54.97 -20.68
C GLY A 58 1.09 -56.49 -20.45
N GLY A 59 0.69 -57.25 -21.48
CA GLY A 59 0.74 -58.72 -21.46
C GLY A 59 -0.13 -59.36 -20.36
N PRO A 60 0.45 -60.16 -19.43
CA PRO A 60 -0.30 -60.79 -18.33
C PRO A 60 -0.63 -59.83 -17.17
N THR A 61 -0.06 -58.63 -17.16
CA THR A 61 -0.22 -57.67 -16.06
C THR A 61 -1.54 -56.90 -16.10
N LYS A 62 -1.98 -56.39 -14.93
CA LYS A 62 -3.18 -55.56 -14.78
C LYS A 62 -2.95 -54.46 -13.75
N VAL A 63 -3.53 -53.28 -13.98
CA VAL A 63 -3.68 -52.28 -12.91
C VAL A 63 -4.66 -52.83 -11.88
N ILE A 64 -4.20 -52.99 -10.63
CA ILE A 64 -4.97 -53.55 -9.51
C ILE A 64 -5.39 -52.47 -8.49
N ALA A 65 -4.71 -51.33 -8.47
CA ALA A 65 -5.10 -50.12 -7.78
C ALA A 65 -4.52 -48.90 -8.51
N GLN A 66 -5.17 -47.74 -8.41
CA GLN A 66 -4.68 -46.49 -9.01
C GLN A 66 -5.22 -45.28 -8.25
N GLY A 67 -4.55 -44.15 -8.37
CA GLY A 67 -5.00 -42.88 -7.81
C GLY A 67 -4.27 -41.68 -8.41
N VAL A 68 -4.79 -40.49 -8.13
CA VAL A 68 -4.20 -39.22 -8.60
C VAL A 68 -3.73 -38.41 -7.42
N ALA A 69 -2.47 -38.03 -7.38
CA ALA A 69 -1.91 -37.23 -6.30
C ALA A 69 -0.74 -36.36 -6.73
N SER A 70 -0.52 -35.26 -6.00
CA SER A 70 0.74 -34.52 -6.04
C SER A 70 1.82 -35.28 -5.27
N LEU A 71 3.05 -35.19 -5.75
CA LEU A 71 4.21 -35.90 -5.19
C LEU A 71 5.10 -34.97 -4.36
N PRO A 72 5.86 -35.48 -3.37
CA PRO A 72 6.94 -34.72 -2.74
C PRO A 72 8.05 -34.38 -3.76
N ASP A 73 8.61 -33.16 -3.72
CA ASP A 73 9.65 -32.73 -4.68
C ASP A 73 10.85 -33.68 -4.74
N GLN A 74 11.35 -34.09 -3.57
CA GLN A 74 12.31 -35.18 -3.40
C GLN A 74 11.55 -36.39 -2.85
N ALA A 75 11.26 -37.34 -3.73
CA ALA A 75 10.52 -38.54 -3.36
C ALA A 75 11.44 -39.75 -3.23
N ALA A 76 10.99 -40.75 -2.48
CA ALA A 76 11.57 -42.08 -2.44
C ALA A 76 10.45 -43.11 -2.27
N TRP A 77 10.67 -44.30 -2.82
CA TRP A 77 9.81 -45.45 -2.56
C TRP A 77 10.16 -46.09 -1.22
N ARG A 78 9.14 -46.51 -0.49
CA ARG A 78 9.29 -47.26 0.76
C ARG A 78 8.35 -48.46 0.75
N VAL A 79 8.83 -49.61 1.19
CA VAL A 79 7.98 -50.79 1.46
C VAL A 79 8.13 -51.15 2.92
N VAL A 80 6.99 -51.27 3.60
CA VAL A 80 6.92 -51.73 4.98
C VAL A 80 5.99 -52.93 5.05
N ALA A 81 6.45 -54.03 5.65
CA ALA A 81 5.59 -55.14 6.02
C ALA A 81 4.94 -54.80 7.37
N ASP A 82 3.61 -54.88 7.41
CA ASP A 82 2.81 -54.44 8.55
C ASP A 82 1.76 -55.51 8.88
N THR A 83 1.20 -55.44 10.08
CA THR A 83 0.23 -56.38 10.62
C THR A 83 -1.12 -55.70 10.77
N ALA A 84 -2.16 -56.26 10.17
CA ALA A 84 -3.52 -55.82 10.40
C ALA A 84 -4.11 -56.58 11.59
N GLU A 85 -4.27 -55.91 12.74
CA GLU A 85 -4.89 -56.47 13.93
C GLU A 85 -6.39 -56.75 13.74
N PRO A 86 -7.02 -57.56 14.61
CA PRO A 86 -8.48 -57.68 14.66
C PRO A 86 -9.17 -56.31 14.77
N LEU A 87 -10.39 -56.22 14.24
CA LEU A 87 -11.13 -54.95 14.09
C LEU A 87 -11.35 -54.17 15.40
N ASP A 88 -11.44 -54.85 16.54
CA ASP A 88 -11.61 -54.24 17.86
C ASP A 88 -10.28 -53.76 18.49
N GLU A 89 -9.14 -54.14 17.92
CA GLU A 89 -7.80 -53.76 18.36
C GLU A 89 -7.14 -52.74 17.43
N ALA A 90 -7.35 -52.87 16.11
CA ALA A 90 -6.74 -52.00 15.10
C ALA A 90 -7.10 -50.51 15.33
N LEU A 91 -6.11 -49.63 15.28
CA LEU A 91 -6.31 -48.19 15.50
C LEU A 91 -6.25 -47.40 14.17
N PRO A 92 -6.98 -46.28 14.06
CA PRO A 92 -6.79 -45.34 12.96
C PRO A 92 -5.43 -44.65 13.04
N GLU A 93 -4.75 -44.54 11.91
CA GLU A 93 -3.44 -43.90 11.77
C GLU A 93 -3.39 -43.03 10.52
N GLU A 94 -2.55 -42.00 10.54
CA GLU A 94 -2.20 -41.26 9.33
C GLU A 94 -1.30 -42.11 8.43
N ARG A 95 -1.65 -42.20 7.14
CA ARG A 95 -0.95 -43.02 6.15
C ARG A 95 -0.32 -42.15 5.07
N SER A 96 0.88 -42.53 4.66
CA SER A 96 1.58 -41.90 3.55
C SER A 96 0.92 -42.22 2.21
N LEU A 97 1.10 -41.32 1.23
CA LEU A 97 0.71 -41.54 -0.17
C LEU A 97 1.25 -42.88 -0.68
N GLY A 98 0.43 -43.67 -1.37
CA GLY A 98 0.86 -44.90 -2.03
C GLY A 98 -0.24 -45.97 -2.05
N PHE A 99 0.08 -47.18 -1.59
CA PHE A 99 -0.81 -48.35 -1.67
C PHE A 99 -0.78 -49.22 -0.42
N SER A 100 -1.90 -49.89 -0.15
CA SER A 100 -2.01 -51.02 0.76
C SER A 100 -2.19 -52.29 -0.07
N VAL A 101 -1.40 -53.33 0.18
CA VAL A 101 -1.48 -54.61 -0.54
C VAL A 101 -1.69 -55.73 0.48
N ALA A 102 -2.83 -56.41 0.42
CA ALA A 102 -3.09 -57.54 1.30
C ALA A 102 -2.24 -58.75 0.89
N ASP A 103 -1.57 -59.39 1.84
CA ASP A 103 -0.58 -60.44 1.58
C ASP A 103 -1.18 -61.84 1.79
N GLU A 104 -1.22 -62.36 3.03
CA GLU A 104 -1.71 -63.71 3.30
C GLU A 104 -3.24 -63.79 3.49
N GLY A 105 -3.84 -62.73 4.06
CA GLY A 105 -5.23 -62.73 4.52
C GLY A 105 -5.99 -61.48 4.11
N GLY A 106 -7.28 -61.45 4.46
CA GLY A 106 -8.14 -60.33 4.10
C GLY A 106 -7.97 -59.13 5.03
N VAL A 107 -7.83 -57.94 4.46
CA VAL A 107 -7.70 -56.67 5.19
C VAL A 107 -8.90 -55.78 4.90
N LEU A 108 -9.48 -55.21 5.94
CA LEU A 108 -10.48 -54.14 5.88
C LEU A 108 -9.75 -52.80 6.01
N VAL A 109 -9.92 -51.92 5.03
CA VAL A 109 -9.41 -50.54 5.04
C VAL A 109 -10.60 -49.61 5.23
N ASN A 110 -10.63 -48.91 6.36
CA ASN A 110 -11.63 -47.90 6.69
C ASN A 110 -10.98 -46.52 6.59
N SER A 111 -11.38 -45.71 5.62
CA SER A 111 -10.90 -44.34 5.47
C SER A 111 -11.82 -43.39 6.25
N LEU A 112 -11.28 -42.81 7.32
CA LEU A 112 -11.98 -41.84 8.16
C LEU A 112 -11.97 -40.45 7.52
N THR A 113 -10.97 -40.17 6.68
CA THR A 113 -10.86 -38.92 5.91
C THR A 113 -11.99 -38.79 4.89
N PHE A 114 -12.26 -39.85 4.12
CA PHE A 114 -13.25 -39.79 3.02
C PHE A 114 -14.55 -40.53 3.34
N GLY A 115 -14.62 -41.27 4.45
CA GLY A 115 -15.84 -41.92 4.92
C GLY A 115 -16.21 -43.18 4.13
N ASP A 116 -15.25 -43.79 3.44
CA ASP A 116 -15.40 -44.99 2.64
C ASP A 116 -14.69 -46.20 3.27
N GLN A 117 -15.04 -47.40 2.76
CA GLN A 117 -14.56 -48.67 3.27
C GLN A 117 -14.30 -49.64 2.11
N SER A 118 -13.15 -50.31 2.16
CA SER A 118 -12.73 -51.33 1.21
C SER A 118 -12.35 -52.63 1.93
N ARG A 119 -12.72 -53.78 1.35
CA ARG A 119 -12.26 -55.10 1.80
C ARG A 119 -11.32 -55.66 0.74
N LEU A 120 -10.07 -55.87 1.12
CA LEU A 120 -9.03 -56.48 0.30
C LEU A 120 -8.90 -57.96 0.64
N ALA A 121 -8.96 -58.84 -0.35
CA ALA A 121 -8.47 -60.21 -0.24
C ALA A 121 -6.96 -60.27 -0.50
N ALA A 122 -6.31 -61.39 -0.16
CA ALA A 122 -4.91 -61.64 -0.51
C ALA A 122 -4.63 -61.34 -2.00
N GLY A 123 -3.62 -60.52 -2.27
CA GLY A 123 -3.25 -60.03 -3.60
C GLY A 123 -4.05 -58.82 -4.10
N GLU A 124 -5.11 -58.39 -3.41
CA GLU A 124 -5.83 -57.15 -3.72
C GLU A 124 -5.16 -55.94 -3.07
N ALA A 125 -5.34 -54.77 -3.68
CA ALA A 125 -4.73 -53.54 -3.23
C ALA A 125 -5.72 -52.36 -3.21
N ALA A 126 -5.42 -51.34 -2.42
CA ALA A 126 -6.10 -50.06 -2.41
C ALA A 126 -5.09 -48.92 -2.50
N PHE A 127 -5.47 -47.84 -3.20
CA PHE A 127 -4.73 -46.59 -3.21
C PHE A 127 -4.93 -45.83 -1.90
N VAL A 128 -3.89 -45.12 -1.47
CA VAL A 128 -3.84 -44.36 -0.22
C VAL A 128 -3.46 -42.93 -0.56
N SER A 129 -4.38 -42.00 -0.33
CA SER A 129 -4.10 -40.57 -0.53
C SER A 129 -3.14 -40.04 0.53
N SER A 130 -2.36 -39.02 0.19
CA SER A 130 -1.46 -38.36 1.14
C SER A 130 -2.22 -37.88 2.39
N GLY A 131 -1.74 -38.24 3.58
CA GLY A 131 -2.31 -37.81 4.86
C GLY A 131 -3.67 -38.42 5.18
N ALA A 132 -4.06 -39.51 4.50
CA ALA A 132 -5.30 -40.21 4.79
C ALA A 132 -5.25 -40.81 6.20
N ILE A 133 -6.32 -40.63 6.99
CA ILE A 133 -6.49 -41.29 8.29
C ILE A 133 -7.26 -42.59 8.04
N GLU A 134 -6.59 -43.72 8.22
CA GLU A 134 -7.14 -45.04 7.94
C GLU A 134 -6.97 -46.00 9.12
N GLN A 135 -8.03 -46.78 9.40
CA GLN A 135 -7.93 -47.98 10.21
C GLN A 135 -7.79 -49.18 9.26
N ARG A 136 -6.74 -49.98 9.43
CA ARG A 136 -6.50 -51.21 8.67
C ARG A 136 -6.59 -52.40 9.62
N ALA A 137 -7.55 -53.28 9.38
CA ALA A 137 -7.86 -54.38 10.28
C ALA A 137 -7.99 -55.71 9.55
N SER A 138 -7.68 -56.81 10.20
CA SER A 138 -8.01 -58.15 9.70
C SER A 138 -9.52 -58.32 9.60
N VAL A 139 -9.97 -59.00 8.54
CA VAL A 139 -11.38 -59.39 8.39
C VAL A 139 -11.79 -60.55 9.32
N THR A 140 -10.83 -61.09 10.08
CA THR A 140 -11.01 -62.19 11.04
C THR A 140 -10.51 -61.79 12.43
N ASP A 141 -10.78 -62.61 13.44
CA ASP A 141 -10.28 -62.41 14.80
C ASP A 141 -8.77 -62.73 14.97
N SER A 142 -8.05 -62.93 13.87
CA SER A 142 -6.61 -63.21 13.86
C SER A 142 -5.88 -62.19 13.00
N ALA A 143 -4.75 -61.69 13.50
CA ALA A 143 -3.93 -60.74 12.76
C ALA A 143 -3.43 -61.34 11.43
N THR A 144 -3.20 -60.50 10.43
CA THR A 144 -2.72 -60.92 9.10
C THR A 144 -1.73 -59.90 8.54
N SER A 145 -0.78 -60.35 7.72
CA SER A 145 0.21 -59.47 7.08
C SER A 145 -0.37 -58.69 5.91
N TYR A 146 0.18 -57.49 5.69
CA TYR A 146 -0.02 -56.70 4.49
C TYR A 146 1.19 -55.81 4.24
N TYR A 147 1.35 -55.31 3.02
CA TYR A 147 2.40 -54.37 2.67
C TYR A 147 1.85 -52.94 2.56
N ARG A 148 2.63 -51.99 3.07
CA ARG A 148 2.48 -50.55 2.82
C ARG A 148 3.54 -50.13 1.80
N ILE A 149 3.09 -49.78 0.61
CA ILE A 149 3.94 -49.16 -0.41
C ILE A 149 3.75 -47.65 -0.28
N GLY A 150 4.79 -46.93 0.09
CA GLY A 150 4.77 -45.48 0.26
C GLY A 150 5.59 -44.77 -0.79
N LEU A 151 5.04 -43.68 -1.33
CA LEU A 151 5.77 -42.66 -2.06
C LEU A 151 5.94 -41.47 -1.12
N VAL A 152 7.09 -41.40 -0.45
CA VAL A 152 7.33 -40.50 0.68
C VAL A 152 8.38 -39.45 0.34
N ALA A 153 8.45 -38.39 1.14
CA ALA A 153 9.61 -37.50 1.10
C ALA A 153 10.89 -38.31 1.36
N ALA A 154 11.96 -38.05 0.61
CA ALA A 154 13.17 -38.86 0.60
C ALA A 154 13.79 -39.06 2.00
N GLU A 155 13.72 -38.05 2.86
CA GLU A 155 14.19 -38.11 4.25
C GLU A 155 13.44 -39.11 5.13
N ASN A 156 12.23 -39.52 4.73
CA ASN A 156 11.38 -40.46 5.44
C ASN A 156 11.43 -41.88 4.84
N ALA A 157 12.28 -42.13 3.84
CA ALA A 157 12.38 -43.43 3.15
C ALA A 157 12.68 -44.59 4.11
N ALA A 158 13.55 -44.37 5.09
CA ALA A 158 13.96 -45.37 6.07
C ALA A 158 13.07 -45.42 7.33
N ASP A 159 12.03 -44.58 7.42
CA ASP A 159 11.13 -44.58 8.58
C ASP A 159 9.99 -45.59 8.38
N ALA A 160 10.04 -46.73 9.07
CA ALA A 160 8.97 -47.72 9.05
C ALA A 160 7.84 -47.47 10.07
N GLY A 161 7.96 -46.45 10.93
CA GLY A 161 6.96 -46.19 11.98
C GLY A 161 6.92 -47.23 13.10
N GLY A 162 7.94 -48.09 13.22
CA GLY A 162 8.02 -49.15 14.22
C GLY A 162 7.82 -50.56 13.66
N ASP A 163 7.40 -50.68 12.40
CA ASP A 163 7.20 -51.96 11.70
C ASP A 163 8.43 -52.40 10.91
N ASP A 164 8.30 -53.51 10.17
CA ASP A 164 9.39 -54.14 9.44
C ASP A 164 9.63 -53.44 8.10
N LEU A 165 10.69 -52.63 8.03
CA LEU A 165 11.17 -52.04 6.79
C LEU A 165 11.64 -53.14 5.83
N VAL A 166 10.98 -53.25 4.68
CA VAL A 166 11.33 -54.19 3.61
C VAL A 166 12.28 -53.51 2.62
N PHE A 167 12.01 -52.25 2.28
CA PHE A 167 12.77 -51.54 1.26
C PHE A 167 12.74 -50.03 1.49
N ASP A 168 13.91 -49.39 1.41
CA ASP A 168 14.12 -47.95 1.32
C ASP A 168 14.82 -47.61 0.00
N GLY A 169 14.08 -46.99 -0.92
CA GLY A 169 14.60 -46.61 -2.23
C GLY A 169 15.48 -45.35 -2.19
N ASP A 170 16.33 -45.21 -3.21
CA ASP A 170 17.08 -43.98 -3.44
C ASP A 170 16.14 -42.79 -3.71
N ALA A 171 16.58 -41.60 -3.29
CA ALA A 171 15.88 -40.36 -3.55
C ALA A 171 15.89 -40.01 -5.05
N PHE A 172 14.79 -39.44 -5.53
CA PHE A 172 14.68 -38.94 -6.90
C PHE A 172 13.87 -37.63 -6.97
N ASP A 173 14.14 -36.84 -8.02
CA ASP A 173 13.36 -35.66 -8.37
C ASP A 173 11.99 -36.11 -8.90
N ALA A 174 10.93 -35.89 -8.13
CA ALA A 174 9.58 -36.24 -8.56
C ALA A 174 9.05 -35.23 -9.60
N PRO A 175 8.29 -35.68 -10.60
CA PRO A 175 7.62 -34.77 -11.50
C PRO A 175 6.54 -33.97 -10.75
N GLY A 176 6.43 -32.68 -11.08
CA GLY A 176 5.40 -31.81 -10.51
C GLY A 176 3.98 -32.11 -11.04
N GLY A 177 3.01 -31.38 -10.48
CA GLY A 177 1.59 -31.53 -10.81
C GLY A 177 0.94 -32.74 -10.16
N ASN A 178 -0.32 -32.99 -10.50
CA ASN A 178 -1.02 -34.20 -10.09
C ASN A 178 -0.65 -35.33 -11.03
N ARG A 179 -0.13 -36.44 -10.50
CA ARG A 179 0.29 -37.60 -11.29
C ARG A 179 -0.73 -38.72 -11.17
N ASP A 180 -0.95 -39.42 -12.26
CA ASP A 180 -1.55 -40.75 -12.24
C ASP A 180 -0.57 -41.73 -11.61
N ILE A 181 -0.98 -42.47 -10.59
CA ILE A 181 -0.12 -43.41 -9.86
C ILE A 181 -0.81 -44.77 -9.91
N ASP A 182 -0.16 -45.71 -10.57
CA ASP A 182 -0.69 -47.04 -10.82
C ASP A 182 0.04 -48.08 -9.97
N LEU A 183 -0.72 -49.06 -9.46
CA LEU A 183 -0.16 -50.32 -8.99
C LEU A 183 -0.55 -51.42 -9.97
N VAL A 184 0.45 -51.96 -10.65
CA VAL A 184 0.32 -53.05 -11.61
C VAL A 184 0.64 -54.36 -10.92
N GLY A 185 -0.12 -55.42 -11.15
CA GLY A 185 0.16 -56.76 -10.59
C GLY A 185 -0.02 -57.88 -11.61
N ALA A 186 0.66 -59.00 -11.37
CA ALA A 186 0.50 -60.23 -12.13
C ALA A 186 0.90 -61.47 -11.34
N ASP A 187 0.33 -62.60 -11.75
CA ASP A 187 0.78 -63.95 -11.41
C ASP A 187 1.41 -64.57 -12.67
N LEU A 188 2.69 -64.92 -12.59
CA LEU A 188 3.46 -65.48 -13.69
C LEU A 188 3.69 -66.98 -13.47
N ALA A 189 3.25 -67.80 -14.41
CA ALA A 189 3.64 -69.20 -14.47
C ALA A 189 5.18 -69.33 -14.62
N PRO A 190 5.77 -70.50 -14.30
CA PRO A 190 7.19 -70.72 -14.55
C PRO A 190 7.58 -70.40 -15.99
N ASP A 191 8.68 -69.65 -16.16
CA ASP A 191 9.19 -69.14 -17.44
C ASP A 191 8.25 -68.17 -18.20
N GLU A 192 7.17 -67.68 -17.57
CA GLU A 192 6.31 -66.64 -18.14
C GLU A 192 6.94 -65.25 -17.97
N GLU A 193 6.72 -64.40 -18.97
CA GLU A 193 7.27 -63.05 -19.04
C GLU A 193 6.16 -61.99 -18.92
N ALA A 194 6.46 -60.90 -18.24
CA ALA A 194 5.66 -59.68 -18.21
C ALA A 194 6.50 -58.48 -18.64
N GLU A 195 5.88 -57.55 -19.35
CA GLU A 195 6.49 -56.25 -19.65
C GLU A 195 5.90 -55.20 -18.71
N LEU A 196 6.75 -54.37 -18.14
CA LEU A 196 6.36 -53.14 -17.47
C LEU A 196 6.80 -51.97 -18.35
N GLY A 197 5.83 -51.15 -18.75
CA GLY A 197 6.09 -49.95 -19.54
C GLY A 197 6.95 -48.96 -18.76
N GLY A 198 7.94 -48.38 -19.41
CA GLY A 198 8.86 -47.44 -18.80
C GLY A 198 8.16 -46.15 -18.36
N SER A 199 8.32 -45.79 -17.09
CA SER A 199 8.04 -44.45 -16.59
C SER A 199 9.30 -43.58 -16.63
N GLU A 200 9.13 -42.27 -16.82
CA GLU A 200 10.23 -41.30 -16.71
C GLU A 200 10.79 -41.25 -15.28
N SER A 201 9.94 -41.51 -14.29
CA SER A 201 10.32 -41.62 -12.88
C SER A 201 10.65 -43.07 -12.50
N PRO A 202 11.45 -43.30 -11.45
CA PRO A 202 11.71 -44.65 -10.95
C PRO A 202 10.40 -45.33 -10.51
N ALA A 203 10.19 -46.57 -10.90
CA ALA A 203 9.09 -47.41 -10.44
C ALA A 203 9.59 -48.40 -9.37
N LEU A 204 8.70 -48.85 -8.50
CA LEU A 204 8.99 -49.86 -7.48
C LEU A 204 8.46 -51.21 -7.93
N LEU A 205 9.23 -52.28 -7.74
CA LEU A 205 8.79 -53.67 -7.86
C LEU A 205 8.86 -54.34 -6.49
N LEU A 206 7.79 -55.02 -6.07
CA LEU A 206 7.72 -55.87 -4.88
C LEU A 206 7.28 -57.28 -5.31
N VAL A 207 8.08 -58.29 -4.99
CA VAL A 207 7.72 -59.69 -5.24
C VAL A 207 6.99 -60.22 -4.02
N THR A 208 5.75 -60.67 -4.19
CA THR A 208 4.91 -61.16 -3.09
C THR A 208 4.93 -62.68 -2.99
N ALA A 209 5.25 -63.40 -4.07
CA ALA A 209 5.46 -64.84 -4.07
C ALA A 209 6.45 -65.29 -5.15
N GLY A 210 7.19 -66.37 -4.88
CA GLY A 210 8.15 -66.94 -5.85
C GLY A 210 9.42 -66.09 -6.03
N GLU A 211 9.98 -66.13 -7.23
CA GLU A 211 11.20 -65.39 -7.61
C GLU A 211 10.98 -64.78 -9.00
N ILE A 212 11.32 -63.49 -9.13
CA ILE A 212 11.24 -62.73 -10.39
C ILE A 212 12.63 -62.24 -10.77
N THR A 213 13.02 -62.49 -12.03
CA THR A 213 14.23 -61.93 -12.63
C THR A 213 13.89 -60.71 -13.49
N ILE A 214 14.55 -59.58 -13.25
CA ILE A 214 14.41 -58.35 -14.02
C ILE A 214 15.43 -58.37 -15.18
N GLN A 215 14.94 -58.17 -16.40
CA GLN A 215 15.72 -58.07 -17.63
C GLN A 215 15.47 -56.70 -18.29
N GLY A 216 16.53 -55.92 -18.53
CA GLY A 216 16.40 -54.55 -19.08
C GLY A 216 17.64 -53.66 -18.94
N GLY A 217 18.61 -54.04 -18.10
CA GLY A 217 19.92 -53.40 -17.94
C GLY A 217 21.09 -54.22 -18.48
N SER A 218 22.33 -53.90 -18.07
CA SER A 218 23.53 -54.71 -18.40
C SER A 218 23.61 -56.04 -17.64
N ASP A 219 22.88 -56.17 -16.54
CA ASP A 219 22.93 -57.29 -15.61
C ASP A 219 21.50 -57.74 -15.25
N GLU A 220 21.28 -59.05 -15.14
CA GLU A 220 20.03 -59.64 -14.65
C GLU A 220 20.02 -59.63 -13.12
N VAL A 221 18.89 -59.25 -12.52
CA VAL A 221 18.72 -59.19 -11.06
C VAL A 221 17.52 -60.05 -10.67
N ALA A 222 17.75 -61.04 -9.80
CA ALA A 222 16.69 -61.87 -9.22
C ALA A 222 16.22 -61.30 -7.87
N ILE A 223 14.90 -61.25 -7.68
CA ILE A 223 14.24 -60.75 -6.47
C ILE A 223 13.34 -61.87 -5.94
N GLU A 224 13.49 -62.21 -4.66
CA GLU A 224 12.71 -63.25 -3.99
C GLU A 224 11.44 -62.66 -3.34
N ALA A 225 10.48 -63.52 -3.00
CA ALA A 225 9.28 -63.12 -2.28
C ALA A 225 9.60 -62.40 -0.95
N GLY A 226 8.96 -61.26 -0.73
CA GLY A 226 9.19 -60.38 0.41
C GLY A 226 10.24 -59.31 0.15
N ASP A 227 10.97 -59.35 -0.96
CA ASP A 227 11.94 -58.32 -1.35
C ASP A 227 11.38 -57.36 -2.41
N ALA A 228 11.97 -56.16 -2.47
CA ALA A 228 11.62 -55.14 -3.45
C ALA A 228 12.86 -54.48 -4.07
N ALA A 229 12.66 -53.86 -5.22
CA ALA A 229 13.69 -53.15 -5.97
C ALA A 229 13.10 -51.96 -6.74
N THR A 230 13.95 -50.97 -7.04
CA THR A 230 13.61 -49.90 -7.97
C THR A 230 13.96 -50.32 -9.40
N ILE A 231 13.04 -50.07 -10.33
CA ILE A 231 13.19 -50.29 -11.76
C ILE A 231 13.09 -48.96 -12.51
N GLN A 232 13.82 -48.83 -13.61
CA GLN A 232 13.82 -47.63 -14.43
C GLN A 232 13.83 -48.00 -15.92
N GLY A 233 12.98 -47.32 -16.70
CA GLY A 233 12.78 -47.62 -18.11
C GLY A 233 11.96 -48.89 -18.35
N ASP A 234 11.89 -49.31 -19.61
CA ASP A 234 11.18 -50.53 -20.01
C ASP A 234 11.93 -51.77 -19.50
N VAL A 235 11.25 -52.63 -18.75
CA VAL A 235 11.83 -53.88 -18.23
C VAL A 235 10.93 -55.07 -18.53
N THR A 236 11.55 -56.22 -18.76
CA THR A 236 10.91 -57.53 -18.84
C THR A 236 11.13 -58.26 -17.51
N LEU A 237 10.05 -58.74 -16.93
CA LEU A 237 10.06 -59.54 -15.70
C LEU A 237 9.80 -61.00 -16.06
N VAL A 238 10.65 -61.90 -15.56
CA VAL A 238 10.57 -63.33 -15.86
C VAL A 238 10.45 -64.13 -14.57
N SER A 239 9.50 -65.05 -14.51
CA SER A 239 9.43 -66.03 -13.42
C SER A 239 10.53 -67.08 -13.58
N SER A 240 11.57 -67.01 -12.74
CA SER A 240 12.75 -67.90 -12.79
C SER A 240 12.62 -69.17 -11.93
N GLY A 241 11.54 -69.27 -11.14
CA GLY A 241 11.26 -70.38 -10.24
C GLY A 241 10.46 -71.53 -10.85
N ALA A 242 10.39 -72.66 -10.14
CA ALA A 242 9.58 -73.83 -10.54
C ALA A 242 8.08 -73.70 -10.17
N GLN A 243 7.70 -72.62 -9.50
CA GLN A 243 6.33 -72.33 -9.04
C GLN A 243 5.86 -71.00 -9.64
N THR A 244 4.57 -70.74 -9.56
CA THR A 244 4.03 -69.41 -9.91
C THR A 244 4.69 -68.34 -9.03
N ALA A 245 5.09 -67.24 -9.64
CA ALA A 245 5.59 -66.05 -8.96
C ALA A 245 4.57 -64.92 -9.08
N SER A 246 4.42 -64.12 -8.03
CA SER A 246 3.48 -63.00 -7.97
C SER A 246 4.24 -61.74 -7.60
N PHE A 247 3.88 -60.63 -8.24
CA PHE A 247 4.50 -59.33 -7.96
C PHE A 247 3.48 -58.20 -8.08
N VAL A 248 3.82 -57.07 -7.48
CA VAL A 248 3.20 -55.77 -7.73
C VAL A 248 4.28 -54.74 -8.07
N ALA A 249 3.95 -53.79 -8.93
CA ALA A 249 4.84 -52.70 -9.32
C ALA A 249 4.10 -51.36 -9.27
N ALA A 250 4.65 -50.41 -8.53
CA ALA A 250 4.10 -49.05 -8.43
C ALA A 250 4.78 -48.14 -9.46
N VAL A 251 3.98 -47.49 -10.31
CA VAL A 251 4.43 -46.71 -11.46
C VAL A 251 3.86 -45.30 -11.37
N ILE A 252 4.70 -44.30 -11.60
CA ILE A 252 4.28 -42.89 -11.72
C ILE A 252 4.00 -42.62 -13.20
N GLY A 253 2.73 -42.47 -13.53
CA GLY A 253 2.21 -42.18 -14.86
C GLY A 253 2.21 -40.68 -15.19
N ALA A 254 1.39 -40.31 -16.18
CA ALA A 254 1.33 -38.96 -16.74
C ALA A 254 0.75 -37.93 -15.74
N GLU A 255 0.95 -36.64 -16.05
CA GLU A 255 0.25 -35.57 -15.34
C GLU A 255 -1.24 -35.60 -15.70
N VAL A 256 -2.09 -35.63 -14.67
CA VAL A 256 -3.54 -35.52 -14.81
C VAL A 256 -3.92 -34.05 -14.70
N PRO A 257 -4.59 -33.49 -15.72
CA PRO A 257 -5.08 -32.12 -15.64
C PRO A 257 -5.90 -31.91 -14.36
N PRO A 258 -5.77 -30.75 -13.70
CA PRO A 258 -6.57 -30.45 -12.53
C PRO A 258 -8.06 -30.56 -12.88
N ILE A 259 -8.87 -30.97 -11.90
CA ILE A 259 -10.31 -31.09 -12.08
C ILE A 259 -10.83 -29.73 -12.58
N PRO A 260 -11.57 -29.68 -13.71
CA PRO A 260 -12.10 -28.42 -14.21
C PRO A 260 -12.99 -27.81 -13.15
N ARG A 261 -12.65 -26.60 -12.71
CA ARG A 261 -13.53 -25.78 -11.88
C ARG A 261 -14.64 -25.25 -12.78
N PHE A 262 -15.87 -25.26 -12.27
CA PHE A 262 -17.04 -24.68 -12.94
C PHE A 262 -17.57 -23.45 -12.20
N ALA A 263 -16.92 -23.12 -11.09
CA ALA A 263 -17.21 -21.99 -10.25
C ALA A 263 -15.89 -21.45 -9.68
N GLY A 264 -15.92 -20.17 -9.36
CA GLY A 264 -14.84 -19.40 -8.81
C GLY A 264 -15.22 -18.74 -7.49
N SER A 265 -14.36 -17.85 -7.05
CA SER A 265 -14.60 -16.97 -5.90
C SER A 265 -14.26 -15.53 -6.25
N LEU A 266 -14.94 -14.60 -5.60
CA LEU A 266 -14.60 -13.18 -5.61
C LEU A 266 -14.43 -12.73 -4.18
N THR A 267 -13.28 -12.10 -3.90
CA THR A 267 -13.02 -11.44 -2.62
C THR A 267 -12.85 -9.95 -2.88
N LEU A 268 -13.51 -9.14 -2.05
CA LEU A 268 -13.36 -7.69 -2.03
C LEU A 268 -12.86 -7.27 -0.65
N ALA A 269 -11.64 -6.73 -0.61
CA ALA A 269 -11.15 -5.97 0.53
C ALA A 269 -11.69 -4.54 0.46
N VAL A 270 -12.06 -3.97 1.59
CA VAL A 270 -12.60 -2.62 1.73
C VAL A 270 -11.74 -1.89 2.76
N GLU A 271 -11.15 -0.80 2.31
CA GLU A 271 -10.13 -0.04 3.03
C GLU A 271 -10.58 1.42 3.18
N SER A 272 -10.30 2.03 4.32
CA SER A 272 -10.45 3.47 4.54
C SER A 272 -9.07 4.14 4.51
N CYS A 273 -8.96 5.22 3.75
CA CYS A 273 -7.69 5.93 3.58
C CYS A 273 -7.61 7.17 4.48
N ALA A 274 -6.39 7.53 4.89
CA ALA A 274 -6.14 8.75 5.66
C ALA A 274 -6.64 10.03 4.95
N PRO A 275 -7.00 11.09 5.69
CA PRO A 275 -7.42 12.37 5.11
C PRO A 275 -6.43 12.95 4.11
N GLY A 276 -6.96 13.53 3.02
CA GLY A 276 -6.16 14.20 1.98
C GLY A 276 -5.54 13.27 0.93
N LEU A 277 -5.67 11.95 1.07
CA LEU A 277 -5.32 11.00 0.01
C LEU A 277 -6.31 11.08 -1.15
N THR A 278 -5.82 10.88 -2.37
CA THR A 278 -6.63 10.86 -3.58
C THR A 278 -6.32 9.61 -4.40
N PRO A 279 -7.19 9.20 -5.35
CA PRO A 279 -6.85 8.12 -6.28
C PRO A 279 -5.51 8.32 -7.03
N ALA A 280 -5.09 9.57 -7.25
CA ALA A 280 -3.84 9.88 -7.95
C ALA A 280 -2.59 9.78 -7.06
N THR A 281 -2.76 9.89 -5.74
CA THR A 281 -1.68 9.89 -4.74
C THR A 281 -1.74 8.66 -3.83
N LEU A 282 -2.58 7.67 -4.18
CA LEU A 282 -2.81 6.48 -3.37
C LEU A 282 -1.50 5.75 -3.04
N ASP A 283 -1.23 5.66 -1.74
CA ASP A 283 -0.32 4.69 -1.14
C ASP A 283 -1.18 3.72 -0.32
N ALA A 284 -1.28 2.47 -0.78
CA ALA A 284 -2.12 1.46 -0.13
C ALA A 284 -1.71 1.18 1.32
N SER A 285 -0.47 1.48 1.71
CA SER A 285 0.00 1.33 3.09
C SER A 285 -0.52 2.40 4.05
N ALA A 286 -1.11 3.48 3.53
CA ALA A 286 -1.74 4.56 4.28
C ALA A 286 -3.27 4.39 4.41
N CYS A 287 -3.80 3.22 4.04
CA CYS A 287 -5.19 2.85 4.23
C CYS A 287 -5.28 1.64 5.19
N GLU A 288 -6.40 1.54 5.89
CA GLU A 288 -6.65 0.47 6.88
C GLU A 288 -7.96 -0.26 6.59
N PRO A 289 -8.05 -1.58 6.91
CA PRO A 289 -9.26 -2.34 6.66
C PRO A 289 -10.44 -1.80 7.48
N VAL A 290 -11.60 -1.64 6.83
CA VAL A 290 -12.80 -1.14 7.52
C VAL A 290 -13.38 -2.20 8.44
N SER A 291 -14.00 -1.77 9.53
CA SER A 291 -14.78 -2.65 10.40
C SER A 291 -16.22 -2.77 9.92
N GLY A 292 -16.87 -3.91 10.20
CA GLY A 292 -18.25 -4.17 9.77
C GLY A 292 -19.31 -3.22 10.32
N ASP A 293 -19.00 -2.51 11.40
CA ASP A 293 -19.90 -1.54 12.03
C ASP A 293 -19.74 -0.11 11.46
N ASP A 294 -18.81 0.10 10.52
CA ASP A 294 -18.46 1.44 10.01
C ASP A 294 -19.49 1.97 9.00
N GLY A 295 -20.47 1.17 8.58
CA GLY A 295 -21.58 1.61 7.73
C GLY A 295 -21.28 1.67 6.23
N PHE A 296 -20.16 1.07 5.79
CA PHE A 296 -19.90 0.79 4.39
C PHE A 296 -20.81 -0.32 3.87
N ASP A 297 -21.40 -0.12 2.70
CA ASP A 297 -22.26 -1.13 2.05
C ASP A 297 -21.94 -1.25 0.56
N ILE A 298 -21.75 -2.49 0.11
CA ILE A 298 -21.52 -2.83 -1.30
C ILE A 298 -22.09 -4.21 -1.59
N GLY A 299 -22.85 -4.29 -2.68
CA GLY A 299 -23.44 -5.53 -3.18
C GLY A 299 -22.77 -6.00 -4.46
N LEU A 300 -23.11 -7.22 -4.86
CA LEU A 300 -22.72 -7.82 -6.13
C LEU A 300 -23.98 -8.20 -6.91
N VAL A 301 -24.00 -7.90 -8.21
CA VAL A 301 -25.04 -8.39 -9.12
C VAL A 301 -24.43 -9.22 -10.24
N ASP A 302 -25.19 -10.19 -10.73
CA ASP A 302 -24.79 -11.00 -11.89
C ASP A 302 -25.06 -10.29 -13.22
N ALA A 303 -24.79 -10.99 -14.34
CA ALA A 303 -24.99 -10.48 -15.69
C ALA A 303 -26.45 -10.16 -16.04
N ASP A 304 -27.42 -10.76 -15.35
CA ASP A 304 -28.84 -10.50 -15.51
C ASP A 304 -29.32 -9.33 -14.61
N GLY A 305 -28.44 -8.85 -13.71
CA GLY A 305 -28.69 -7.79 -12.75
C GLY A 305 -29.35 -8.28 -11.45
N ASP A 306 -29.38 -9.59 -11.23
CA ASP A 306 -29.90 -10.19 -10.01
C ASP A 306 -28.85 -10.13 -8.90
N ALA A 307 -29.28 -9.82 -7.68
CA ALA A 307 -28.40 -9.69 -6.53
C ALA A 307 -27.81 -11.06 -6.15
N VAL A 308 -26.49 -11.09 -6.00
CA VAL A 308 -25.73 -12.25 -5.54
C VAL A 308 -25.51 -12.11 -4.04
N THR A 309 -26.14 -13.01 -3.28
CA THR A 309 -26.00 -13.03 -1.83
C THR A 309 -24.64 -13.57 -1.43
N THR A 310 -23.98 -12.90 -0.48
CA THR A 310 -22.89 -13.49 0.30
C THR A 310 -23.43 -13.93 1.66
N ASP A 311 -22.87 -15.03 2.20
CA ASP A 311 -23.11 -15.45 3.59
C ASP A 311 -22.24 -14.64 4.57
N ASP A 312 -21.26 -13.89 4.07
CA ASP A 312 -20.36 -13.06 4.86
C ASP A 312 -20.91 -11.65 5.03
N THR A 313 -20.80 -11.14 6.25
CA THR A 313 -20.93 -9.71 6.53
C THR A 313 -19.54 -9.09 6.45
N LEU A 314 -19.45 -7.84 5.99
CA LEU A 314 -18.18 -7.10 5.96
C LEU A 314 -17.56 -7.17 7.36
N ALA A 315 -16.51 -7.96 7.53
CA ALA A 315 -15.87 -8.23 8.80
C ALA A 315 -14.38 -8.24 8.53
N ASP A 316 -13.61 -7.52 9.34
CA ASP A 316 -12.18 -7.33 9.14
C ASP A 316 -11.84 -6.80 7.72
N GLY A 317 -12.72 -5.95 7.17
CA GLY A 317 -12.53 -5.32 5.87
C GLY A 317 -12.79 -6.21 4.66
N GLU A 318 -13.28 -7.45 4.82
CA GLU A 318 -13.43 -8.38 3.68
C GLU A 318 -14.87 -8.81 3.44
N LEU A 319 -15.23 -8.92 2.15
CA LEU A 319 -16.42 -9.62 1.66
C LEU A 319 -16.01 -10.71 0.68
N SER A 320 -16.54 -11.92 0.85
CA SER A 320 -16.26 -13.05 -0.04
C SER A 320 -17.54 -13.65 -0.62
N TRP A 321 -17.48 -13.97 -1.90
CA TRP A 321 -18.53 -14.69 -2.62
C TRP A 321 -17.94 -16.01 -3.13
N PRO A 322 -18.07 -17.11 -2.38
CA PRO A 322 -17.60 -18.40 -2.81
C PRO A 322 -18.55 -19.03 -3.84
N ALA A 323 -18.01 -19.95 -4.64
CA ALA A 323 -18.78 -20.79 -5.57
C ALA A 323 -19.62 -20.02 -6.61
N LEU A 324 -19.12 -18.87 -7.07
CA LEU A 324 -19.72 -18.11 -8.16
C LEU A 324 -19.57 -18.86 -9.48
N ALA A 325 -20.65 -19.03 -10.23
CA ALA A 325 -20.55 -19.57 -11.58
C ALA A 325 -19.64 -18.69 -12.46
N PHE A 326 -18.98 -19.27 -13.45
CA PHE A 326 -18.21 -18.45 -14.39
C PHE A 326 -19.11 -17.49 -15.16
N GLY A 327 -18.69 -16.22 -15.22
CA GLY A 327 -19.49 -15.13 -15.74
C GLY A 327 -18.92 -13.76 -15.39
N THR A 328 -19.65 -12.73 -15.78
CA THR A 328 -19.34 -11.34 -15.39
C THR A 328 -20.31 -10.90 -14.31
N TYR A 329 -19.74 -10.33 -13.26
CA TYR A 329 -20.43 -9.75 -12.12
C TYR A 329 -20.13 -8.26 -12.07
N THR A 330 -20.98 -7.48 -11.42
CA THR A 330 -20.77 -6.03 -11.24
C THR A 330 -21.03 -5.68 -9.79
N PHE A 331 -20.11 -4.95 -9.16
CA PHE A 331 -20.39 -4.38 -7.85
C PHE A 331 -21.45 -3.28 -7.98
N THR A 332 -22.35 -3.20 -7.00
CA THR A 332 -23.23 -2.03 -6.89
C THR A 332 -22.39 -0.80 -6.57
N ALA A 333 -22.93 0.40 -6.84
CA ALA A 333 -22.28 1.62 -6.37
C ALA A 333 -22.13 1.53 -4.83
N PRO A 334 -20.90 1.69 -4.29
CA PRO A 334 -20.68 1.62 -2.85
C PRO A 334 -21.43 2.76 -2.15
N THR A 335 -21.98 2.46 -0.99
CA THR A 335 -22.49 3.46 -0.06
C THR A 335 -21.47 3.64 1.05
N GLN A 336 -21.06 4.89 1.28
CA GLN A 336 -20.01 5.24 2.25
C GLN A 336 -20.61 6.13 3.35
N PRO A 337 -20.12 6.00 4.60
CA PRO A 337 -20.43 6.93 5.68
C PRO A 337 -19.64 8.25 5.51
N GLU A 338 -20.12 9.34 6.11
CA GLU A 338 -19.29 10.54 6.30
C GLU A 338 -18.06 10.19 7.17
N PRO A 339 -16.86 10.73 6.88
CA PRO A 339 -16.57 11.81 5.93
C PRO A 339 -16.16 11.34 4.51
N PHE A 340 -16.33 10.07 4.16
CA PHE A 340 -15.83 9.54 2.89
C PHE A 340 -16.72 9.97 1.71
N ASP A 341 -16.11 10.53 0.66
CA ASP A 341 -16.82 11.13 -0.48
C ASP A 341 -16.33 10.66 -1.86
N ASP A 342 -15.23 9.90 -1.92
CA ASP A 342 -14.68 9.33 -3.15
C ASP A 342 -14.18 7.89 -2.94
N PHE A 343 -14.07 7.12 -4.03
CA PHE A 343 -13.54 5.75 -3.97
C PHE A 343 -12.80 5.31 -5.23
N LEU A 344 -11.97 4.28 -5.05
CA LEU A 344 -11.26 3.61 -6.14
C LEU A 344 -11.31 2.09 -5.94
N VAL A 345 -11.62 1.35 -7.00
CA VAL A 345 -11.47 -0.11 -7.02
C VAL A 345 -10.22 -0.48 -7.81
N THR A 346 -9.41 -1.38 -7.25
CA THR A 346 -8.22 -1.95 -7.90
C THR A 346 -8.28 -3.47 -7.94
N ASP A 347 -7.45 -4.07 -8.79
CA ASP A 347 -7.08 -5.48 -8.64
C ASP A 347 -6.09 -5.70 -7.49
N ALA A 348 -5.69 -6.97 -7.29
CA ALA A 348 -4.74 -7.37 -6.25
C ALA A 348 -3.33 -6.77 -6.44
N ASP A 349 -2.99 -6.33 -7.65
CA ASP A 349 -1.70 -5.71 -7.97
C ASP A 349 -1.75 -4.17 -7.84
N GLY A 350 -2.89 -3.61 -7.39
CA GLY A 350 -3.09 -2.18 -7.22
C GLY A 350 -3.41 -1.43 -8.51
N VAL A 351 -3.77 -2.14 -9.59
CA VAL A 351 -4.14 -1.50 -10.86
C VAL A 351 -5.58 -1.02 -10.81
N ALA A 352 -5.78 0.28 -10.97
CA ALA A 352 -7.09 0.92 -11.01
C ALA A 352 -7.98 0.33 -12.11
N THR A 353 -9.20 -0.07 -11.74
CA THR A 353 -10.23 -0.52 -12.67
C THR A 353 -11.27 0.58 -12.85
N ALA A 354 -11.47 1.03 -14.09
CA ALA A 354 -12.44 2.07 -14.41
C ALA A 354 -13.90 1.59 -14.32
N ASP A 355 -14.12 0.27 -14.26
CA ASP A 355 -15.42 -0.36 -14.16
C ASP A 355 -15.52 -1.24 -12.92
N LEU A 356 -16.70 -1.21 -12.29
CA LEU A 356 -17.06 -2.09 -11.18
C LEU A 356 -17.32 -3.54 -11.62
N SER A 357 -16.94 -3.90 -12.85
CA SER A 357 -17.21 -5.22 -13.42
C SER A 357 -16.05 -6.17 -13.19
N VAL A 358 -16.38 -7.43 -12.91
CA VAL A 358 -15.41 -8.49 -12.64
C VAL A 358 -15.82 -9.72 -13.42
N THR A 359 -14.89 -10.28 -14.20
CA THR A 359 -15.11 -11.55 -14.90
C THR A 359 -14.42 -12.68 -14.16
N ILE A 360 -15.19 -13.70 -13.80
CA ILE A 360 -14.71 -14.95 -13.21
C ILE A 360 -14.77 -16.01 -14.30
N GLY A 361 -13.64 -16.66 -14.57
CA GLY A 361 -13.53 -17.63 -15.65
C GLY A 361 -12.54 -18.74 -15.35
N PRO A 362 -12.41 -19.72 -16.25
CA PRO A 362 -11.48 -20.85 -16.05
C PRO A 362 -10.02 -20.41 -15.92
N ASP A 363 -9.63 -19.30 -16.56
CA ASP A 363 -8.27 -18.75 -16.51
C ASP A 363 -7.99 -17.94 -15.23
N GLN A 364 -9.04 -17.35 -14.63
CA GLN A 364 -8.99 -16.60 -13.38
C GLN A 364 -10.22 -16.97 -12.54
N PRO A 365 -10.19 -18.14 -11.88
CA PRO A 365 -11.33 -18.63 -11.11
C PRO A 365 -11.44 -17.94 -9.75
N ASP A 366 -10.33 -17.47 -9.17
CA ASP A 366 -10.35 -16.77 -7.88
C ASP A 366 -9.85 -15.35 -8.12
N VAL A 367 -10.72 -14.37 -7.87
CA VAL A 367 -10.46 -12.97 -8.17
C VAL A 367 -10.49 -12.16 -6.88
N VAL A 368 -9.48 -11.32 -6.68
CA VAL A 368 -9.40 -10.39 -5.55
C VAL A 368 -9.48 -8.96 -6.07
N ARG A 369 -10.21 -8.11 -5.34
CA ARG A 369 -10.36 -6.67 -5.57
C ARG A 369 -10.16 -5.93 -4.25
N VAL A 370 -9.74 -4.67 -4.35
CA VAL A 370 -9.64 -3.77 -3.20
C VAL A 370 -10.44 -2.50 -3.51
N LEU A 371 -11.32 -2.10 -2.60
CA LEU A 371 -12.07 -0.85 -2.62
C LEU A 371 -11.45 0.11 -1.59
N PHE A 372 -10.78 1.14 -2.08
CA PHE A 372 -10.26 2.24 -1.27
C PHE A 372 -11.30 3.35 -1.17
N ASN A 373 -11.59 3.81 0.04
CA ASN A 373 -12.50 4.92 0.32
C ASN A 373 -11.68 6.11 0.81
N PHE A 374 -11.89 7.27 0.19
CA PHE A 374 -11.15 8.49 0.46
C PHE A 374 -12.01 9.49 1.21
N GLN A 375 -11.36 10.25 2.09
CA GLN A 375 -11.98 11.35 2.84
C GLN A 375 -11.21 12.64 2.56
N PRO A 376 -11.88 13.80 2.58
CA PRO A 376 -11.24 15.09 2.33
C PRO A 376 -10.16 15.39 3.38
N GLU A 377 -9.24 16.28 3.02
CA GLU A 377 -8.23 16.78 3.94
C GLU A 377 -8.90 17.47 5.15
N GLU A 378 -8.49 17.10 6.36
CA GLU A 378 -8.94 17.81 7.57
C GLU A 378 -8.24 19.16 7.64
N VAL A 379 -9.03 20.25 7.55
CA VAL A 379 -8.53 21.62 7.69
C VAL A 379 -8.85 22.08 9.11
N ALA A 380 -7.81 22.40 9.88
CA ALA A 380 -8.01 23.02 11.19
C ALA A 380 -8.58 24.44 11.01
N GLU A 381 -9.40 24.90 11.95
CA GLU A 381 -10.03 26.23 11.88
C GLU A 381 -9.52 27.14 13.00
N GLY A 382 -9.27 28.39 12.67
CA GLY A 382 -8.88 29.45 13.59
C GLY A 382 -9.84 30.64 13.59
N THR A 383 -9.55 31.61 14.45
CA THR A 383 -10.36 32.81 14.70
C THR A 383 -9.48 34.07 14.77
N ILE A 384 -9.88 35.12 14.05
CA ILE A 384 -9.27 36.46 14.16
C ILE A 384 -10.31 37.41 14.75
N THR A 385 -9.96 38.08 15.83
CA THR A 385 -10.77 39.13 16.45
C THR A 385 -10.15 40.49 16.18
N LEU A 386 -10.91 41.42 15.61
CA LEU A 386 -10.47 42.78 15.33
C LEU A 386 -11.09 43.79 16.29
N GLN A 387 -10.30 44.76 16.75
CA GLN A 387 -10.79 45.95 17.44
C GLN A 387 -10.22 47.21 16.77
N VAL A 388 -11.08 48.17 16.43
CA VAL A 388 -10.68 49.44 15.82
C VAL A 388 -10.86 50.57 16.83
N ARG A 389 -9.81 51.34 17.08
CA ARG A 389 -9.72 52.39 18.07
C ARG A 389 -9.40 53.75 17.45
N ALA A 390 -9.97 54.78 18.03
CA ALA A 390 -9.79 56.19 17.71
C ALA A 390 -8.97 56.85 18.82
N CYS A 391 -7.73 57.23 18.51
CA CYS A 391 -6.85 57.88 19.45
C CYS A 391 -7.13 59.40 19.57
N PRO A 392 -6.91 60.01 20.74
CA PRO A 392 -7.16 61.43 20.95
C PRO A 392 -6.21 62.30 20.11
N ALA A 393 -6.65 63.52 19.79
CA ALA A 393 -5.86 64.46 19.01
C ALA A 393 -4.50 64.77 19.68
N GLY A 394 -3.44 64.79 18.88
CA GLY A 394 -2.06 64.99 19.34
C GLY A 394 -1.35 63.72 19.81
N MET A 395 -2.03 62.57 19.85
CA MET A 395 -1.40 61.26 20.03
C MET A 395 -0.82 60.79 18.69
N THR A 396 0.38 60.23 18.72
CA THR A 396 1.11 59.69 17.57
C THR A 396 1.43 58.20 17.80
N PRO A 397 1.82 57.44 16.76
CA PRO A 397 2.29 56.06 16.92
C PRO A 397 3.36 55.89 18.02
N GLU A 398 4.31 56.82 18.13
CA GLU A 398 5.43 56.77 19.10
C GLU A 398 5.00 57.09 20.54
N THR A 399 3.85 57.76 20.70
CA THR A 399 3.30 58.17 22.00
C THR A 399 2.07 57.35 22.38
N LEU A 400 1.78 56.28 21.64
CA LEU A 400 0.59 55.45 21.79
C LEU A 400 0.49 54.85 23.20
N VAL A 401 -0.64 55.14 23.85
CA VAL A 401 -1.11 54.44 25.05
C VAL A 401 -2.46 53.84 24.70
N GLY A 402 -2.50 52.54 24.37
CA GLY A 402 -3.68 51.93 23.76
C GLY A 402 -4.98 52.06 24.56
N ASP A 403 -4.89 52.07 25.89
CA ASP A 403 -6.03 52.25 26.80
C ASP A 403 -6.64 53.67 26.75
N ASP A 404 -5.90 54.66 26.27
CA ASP A 404 -6.37 56.04 26.12
C ASP A 404 -7.09 56.29 24.78
N CYS A 405 -7.07 55.31 23.86
CA CYS A 405 -7.82 55.37 22.61
C CYS A 405 -9.21 54.74 22.78
N ASP A 406 -10.27 55.50 22.47
CA ASP A 406 -11.66 55.02 22.50
C ASP A 406 -11.94 54.08 21.32
N LEU A 407 -13.07 53.36 21.34
CA LEU A 407 -13.51 52.61 20.15
C LEU A 407 -13.81 53.58 19.00
N ALA A 408 -13.37 53.23 17.79
CA ALA A 408 -13.55 54.08 16.63
C ALA A 408 -15.05 54.25 16.30
N PRO A 409 -15.50 55.48 15.94
CA PRO A 409 -16.83 55.67 15.41
C PRO A 409 -16.99 54.96 14.06
N GLU A 410 -18.23 54.69 13.65
CA GLU A 410 -18.53 54.08 12.32
C GLU A 410 -17.89 54.88 11.17
N GLY A 411 -17.71 54.21 10.03
CA GLY A 411 -17.21 54.82 8.79
C GLY A 411 -15.80 54.38 8.37
N PHE A 412 -15.32 53.27 8.91
CA PHE A 412 -14.09 52.59 8.50
C PHE A 412 -14.38 51.27 7.79
N GLU A 413 -13.39 50.75 7.06
CA GLU A 413 -13.44 49.44 6.41
C GLU A 413 -12.13 48.70 6.69
N VAL A 414 -12.24 47.43 7.07
CA VAL A 414 -11.10 46.53 7.25
C VAL A 414 -11.29 45.30 6.37
N GLN A 415 -10.18 44.84 5.79
CA GLN A 415 -10.08 43.66 4.96
C GLN A 415 -9.08 42.67 5.56
N ILE A 416 -9.45 41.39 5.60
CA ILE A 416 -8.54 40.26 5.90
C ILE A 416 -8.36 39.47 4.60
N THR A 417 -7.14 39.21 4.18
CA THR A 417 -6.84 38.41 2.98
C THR A 417 -6.09 37.16 3.37
N GLU A 418 -6.59 35.97 3.00
CA GLU A 418 -5.85 34.72 3.17
C GLU A 418 -4.74 34.65 2.11
N ASP A 419 -3.49 34.53 2.55
CA ASP A 419 -2.34 34.62 1.64
C ASP A 419 -2.27 33.42 0.67
N ALA A 420 -2.73 32.24 1.11
CA ALA A 420 -2.67 31.00 0.32
C ALA A 420 -3.65 30.99 -0.86
N THR A 421 -4.87 31.52 -0.68
CA THR A 421 -5.95 31.48 -1.68
C THR A 421 -6.17 32.83 -2.35
N GLY A 422 -5.77 33.93 -1.69
CA GLY A 422 -6.13 35.29 -2.05
C GLY A 422 -7.59 35.64 -1.73
N GLU A 423 -8.31 34.82 -0.96
CA GLU A 423 -9.68 35.09 -0.53
C GLU A 423 -9.71 36.27 0.44
N THR A 424 -10.71 37.14 0.31
CA THR A 424 -10.80 38.40 1.05
C THR A 424 -12.09 38.46 1.86
N LEU A 425 -11.95 38.64 3.17
CA LEU A 425 -13.03 38.86 4.13
C LEU A 425 -13.11 40.34 4.52
N THR A 426 -14.32 40.81 4.80
CA THR A 426 -14.63 42.19 5.19
C THR A 426 -15.37 42.22 6.52
N LEU A 427 -15.58 43.40 7.10
CA LEU A 427 -16.39 43.54 8.31
C LEU A 427 -17.83 42.98 8.20
N ALA A 428 -18.33 42.75 6.98
CA ALA A 428 -19.63 42.10 6.76
C ALA A 428 -19.62 40.58 7.00
N ASP A 429 -18.43 39.97 6.96
CA ASP A 429 -18.21 38.52 7.16
C ASP A 429 -17.94 38.19 8.64
N ALA A 430 -17.82 39.21 9.50
CA ALA A 430 -17.54 39.07 10.92
C ALA A 430 -18.80 39.15 11.79
N GLU A 431 -18.76 38.48 12.95
CA GLU A 431 -19.72 38.68 14.02
C GLU A 431 -19.32 39.92 14.84
N ALA A 432 -20.17 40.95 14.88
CA ALA A 432 -19.87 42.21 15.54
C ALA A 432 -20.48 42.30 16.95
N ASP A 433 -19.65 42.56 17.97
CA ASP A 433 -20.08 42.81 19.35
C ASP A 433 -19.31 43.99 19.97
N GLY A 434 -20.03 45.02 20.39
CA GLY A 434 -19.47 46.12 21.18
C GLY A 434 -18.24 46.83 20.59
N GLY A 435 -18.11 46.91 19.25
CA GLY A 435 -16.95 47.50 18.57
C GLY A 435 -15.80 46.52 18.29
N THR A 436 -16.05 45.23 18.47
CA THR A 436 -15.18 44.11 18.14
C THR A 436 -15.78 43.31 16.99
N PHE A 437 -14.96 42.77 16.09
CA PHE A 437 -15.37 42.01 14.91
C PHE A 437 -14.65 40.67 14.89
N THR A 438 -15.39 39.56 15.00
CA THR A 438 -14.81 38.22 15.09
C THR A 438 -15.04 37.44 13.80
N PHE A 439 -13.96 36.96 13.20
CA PHE A 439 -13.94 36.11 12.01
C PHE A 439 -13.61 34.68 12.43
N THR A 440 -14.51 33.73 12.16
CA THR A 440 -14.35 32.31 12.52
C THR A 440 -14.28 31.43 11.28
N GLY A 441 -13.76 30.20 11.41
CA GLY A 441 -13.67 29.25 10.29
C GLY A 441 -12.51 29.56 9.34
N LEU A 442 -11.46 30.20 9.87
CA LEU A 442 -10.28 30.57 9.10
C LEU A 442 -9.36 29.36 8.95
N ALA A 443 -9.09 28.93 7.72
CA ALA A 443 -8.33 27.72 7.44
C ALA A 443 -6.88 27.80 7.98
N VAL A 444 -6.50 26.82 8.79
CA VAL A 444 -5.14 26.53 9.24
C VAL A 444 -4.74 25.24 8.54
N ARG A 445 -3.81 25.35 7.58
CA ARG A 445 -3.39 24.24 6.71
C ARG A 445 -1.97 23.79 7.07
N PRO A 446 -1.56 22.56 6.71
CA PRO A 446 -0.17 22.14 6.85
C PRO A 446 0.77 23.13 6.14
N GLY A 447 1.67 23.76 6.90
CA GLY A 447 2.68 24.66 6.35
C GLY A 447 3.88 23.90 5.77
N ASP A 448 4.84 24.61 5.17
CA ASP A 448 6.17 24.08 4.81
C ASP A 448 7.00 23.85 6.10
N GLY A 449 6.54 22.99 7.02
CA GLY A 449 7.12 22.73 8.34
C GLY A 449 6.23 21.83 9.22
N ASP A 450 6.68 21.51 10.45
CA ASP A 450 5.98 20.62 11.41
C ASP A 450 4.75 21.27 12.11
N THR A 451 4.28 22.44 11.66
CA THR A 451 3.15 23.16 12.27
C THR A 451 2.15 23.60 11.22
N ASP A 452 0.88 23.27 11.41
CA ASP A 452 -0.21 23.81 10.60
C ASP A 452 -0.29 25.33 10.81
N THR A 453 -0.32 26.08 9.72
CA THR A 453 -0.32 27.55 9.71
C THR A 453 -1.40 28.10 8.77
N GLY A 454 -2.09 29.16 9.20
CA GLY A 454 -2.94 30.00 8.36
C GLY A 454 -2.42 31.43 8.36
N ASN A 455 -2.02 31.94 7.19
CA ASN A 455 -1.45 33.28 7.03
C ASN A 455 -2.50 34.25 6.48
N PHE A 456 -2.75 35.33 7.21
CA PHE A 456 -3.79 36.31 6.90
C PHE A 456 -3.26 37.74 6.97
N THR A 457 -3.41 38.49 5.89
CA THR A 457 -3.04 39.90 5.85
C THR A 457 -4.25 40.78 6.21
N VAL A 458 -4.16 41.53 7.31
CA VAL A 458 -5.16 42.50 7.78
C VAL A 458 -4.82 43.90 7.29
N THR A 459 -5.77 44.65 6.74
CA THR A 459 -5.57 46.01 6.22
C THR A 459 -6.78 46.88 6.50
N GLU A 460 -6.60 48.07 7.09
CA GLU A 460 -7.65 49.08 7.14
C GLU A 460 -7.66 49.84 5.80
N THR A 461 -8.70 49.61 5.00
CA THR A 461 -8.82 50.13 3.62
C THR A 461 -9.48 51.50 3.59
N THR A 462 -10.28 51.83 4.59
CA THR A 462 -10.95 53.13 4.76
C THR A 462 -10.85 53.55 6.22
N LEU A 463 -10.26 54.72 6.50
CA LEU A 463 -10.12 55.25 7.87
C LEU A 463 -11.43 55.89 8.35
N PRO A 464 -11.69 55.92 9.67
CA PRO A 464 -12.83 56.64 10.24
C PRO A 464 -12.78 58.14 9.90
N PRO A 465 -13.93 58.83 9.79
CA PRO A 465 -13.96 60.26 9.48
C PRO A 465 -13.18 61.12 10.50
N GLY A 466 -12.23 61.91 10.01
CA GLY A 466 -11.41 62.80 10.83
C GLY A 466 -10.04 62.25 11.23
N PHE A 467 -9.72 61.02 10.81
CA PHE A 467 -8.44 60.36 10.99
C PHE A 467 -7.73 60.24 9.65
N ASP A 468 -6.40 60.28 9.66
CA ASP A 468 -5.56 60.32 8.46
C ASP A 468 -4.35 59.38 8.50
N GLU A 469 -4.12 58.73 9.64
CA GLU A 469 -3.10 57.69 9.83
C GLU A 469 -3.65 56.58 10.73
N TYR A 470 -3.17 55.36 10.54
CA TYR A 470 -3.45 54.26 11.47
C TYR A 470 -2.23 53.39 11.70
N LEU A 471 -2.22 52.70 12.84
CA LEU A 471 -1.24 51.70 13.23
C LEU A 471 -1.99 50.43 13.63
N ILE A 472 -1.65 49.31 13.00
CA ILE A 472 -2.08 48.00 13.50
C ILE A 472 -1.01 47.54 14.51
N VAL A 473 -1.42 47.38 15.77
CA VAL A 473 -0.53 46.85 16.80
C VAL A 473 -0.88 45.39 17.00
N GLY A 474 0.11 44.55 16.75
CA GLY A 474 0.16 43.16 17.16
C GLY A 474 1.60 42.78 17.47
N GLU A 475 1.85 41.50 17.74
CA GLU A 475 3.16 41.01 18.21
C GLU A 475 4.27 41.16 17.15
N PHE A 476 3.97 41.54 15.89
CA PHE A 476 4.91 41.68 14.76
C PHE A 476 4.64 42.90 13.85
N PRO A 477 5.20 44.10 14.10
CA PRO A 477 5.03 45.21 13.15
C PRO A 477 5.97 45.06 11.94
N GLU A 478 5.40 45.04 10.73
CA GLU A 478 6.07 45.46 9.48
C GLU A 478 6.00 47.00 9.43
N PRO A 479 7.09 47.74 9.67
CA PRO A 479 7.05 49.19 9.92
C PRO A 479 6.85 50.07 8.68
N SER A 480 6.41 49.51 7.54
CA SER A 480 6.20 50.31 6.31
C SER A 480 4.96 49.98 5.50
N ALA A 481 4.15 49.02 5.91
CA ALA A 481 2.95 48.65 5.16
C ALA A 481 1.70 49.00 5.96
N SER A 482 0.74 49.61 5.28
CA SER A 482 -0.66 49.73 5.69
C SER A 482 -1.33 48.34 5.72
N SER A 483 -0.70 47.34 6.35
CA SER A 483 -1.15 45.95 6.44
C SER A 483 -0.38 45.20 7.54
N TYR A 484 -1.00 44.19 8.16
CA TYR A 484 -0.45 43.37 9.25
C TYR A 484 -0.64 41.88 8.96
N LEU A 485 0.41 41.06 9.10
CA LEU A 485 0.33 39.61 8.94
C LEU A 485 -0.07 38.95 10.26
N VAL A 486 -1.16 38.19 10.22
CA VAL A 486 -1.62 37.30 11.28
C VAL A 486 -1.26 35.87 10.89
N VAL A 487 -0.60 35.14 11.79
CA VAL A 487 -0.31 33.71 11.64
C VAL A 487 -1.11 32.95 12.69
N LEU A 488 -2.11 32.18 12.25
CA LEU A 488 -2.82 31.24 13.10
C LEU A 488 -2.11 29.89 13.03
N THR A 489 -2.01 29.19 14.16
CA THR A 489 -1.45 27.82 14.20
C THR A 489 -2.38 26.90 14.97
N SER A 490 -2.18 25.59 14.85
CA SER A 490 -2.92 24.62 15.68
C SER A 490 -2.71 24.83 17.19
N ASP A 491 -1.53 25.32 17.59
CA ASP A 491 -1.22 25.66 18.99
C ASP A 491 -1.69 27.06 19.42
N ALA A 492 -1.89 27.97 18.45
CA ALA A 492 -2.41 29.33 18.64
C ALA A 492 -3.49 29.65 17.58
N PRO A 493 -4.70 29.08 17.71
CA PRO A 493 -5.75 29.19 16.70
C PRO A 493 -6.56 30.49 16.81
N GLU A 494 -6.30 31.32 17.82
CA GLU A 494 -7.03 32.56 18.08
C GLU A 494 -6.06 33.75 18.16
N GLU A 495 -6.36 34.84 17.44
CA GLU A 495 -5.56 36.06 17.49
C GLU A 495 -6.45 37.31 17.67
N LEU A 496 -5.97 38.27 18.47
CA LEU A 496 -6.59 39.59 18.64
C LEU A 496 -5.74 40.69 18.00
N VAL A 497 -6.29 41.35 16.99
CA VAL A 497 -5.63 42.46 16.28
C VAL A 497 -6.31 43.78 16.66
N THR A 498 -5.52 44.75 17.10
CA THR A 498 -6.04 46.10 17.41
C THR A 498 -5.49 47.13 16.43
N ILE A 499 -6.39 47.89 15.80
CA ILE A 499 -6.07 48.96 14.86
C ILE A 499 -6.31 50.30 15.55
N TYR A 500 -5.30 51.17 15.60
CA TYR A 500 -5.34 52.49 16.22
C TYR A 500 -5.30 53.57 15.15
N ASN A 501 -6.30 54.44 15.11
CA ASN A 501 -6.41 55.55 14.17
C ASN A 501 -5.99 56.86 14.85
N PHE A 502 -5.19 57.68 14.16
CA PHE A 502 -4.65 58.96 14.63
C PHE A 502 -5.14 60.13 13.77
N THR A 503 -5.10 61.33 14.36
CA THR A 503 -5.46 62.59 13.69
C THR A 503 -4.25 63.53 13.68
N THR A 504 -3.87 64.10 12.54
CA THR A 504 -2.85 65.15 12.51
C THR A 504 -3.35 66.46 13.13
N GLU A 505 -2.48 67.12 13.89
CA GLU A 505 -2.81 68.28 14.74
C GLU A 505 -3.06 69.61 13.97
N ASP A 506 -3.36 69.59 12.67
CA ASP A 506 -3.35 70.81 11.84
C ASP A 506 -4.71 71.52 11.66
N ASP A 507 -5.80 71.08 12.31
CA ASP A 507 -7.14 71.70 12.14
C ASP A 507 -7.77 72.34 13.39
N VAL A 508 -6.96 72.73 14.39
CA VAL A 508 -7.41 73.66 15.46
C VAL A 508 -6.88 75.06 15.23
N ALA A 509 -7.65 75.85 14.47
CA ALA A 509 -7.44 77.28 14.32
C ALA A 509 -7.37 78.00 15.68
N THR A 510 -6.19 78.48 16.06
CA THR A 510 -6.03 79.47 17.13
C THR A 510 -5.10 80.61 16.70
N PRO A 511 -5.53 81.89 16.79
CA PRO A 511 -4.77 83.02 16.26
C PRO A 511 -3.74 83.57 17.26
N GLY A 512 -2.47 83.55 16.85
CA GLY A 512 -1.49 84.63 17.07
C GLY A 512 -0.83 84.76 18.44
N ALA A 513 0.48 84.47 18.50
CA ALA A 513 1.46 85.35 19.15
C ALA A 513 2.91 84.95 18.77
N ASP A 514 3.46 85.81 17.93
CA ASP A 514 4.86 86.21 17.71
C ASP A 514 5.95 85.72 18.70
N THR A 515 6.95 85.06 18.10
CA THR A 515 8.41 85.04 18.34
C THR A 515 8.99 85.20 19.74
N GLY A 516 9.78 84.20 20.11
CA GLY A 516 10.90 84.35 21.05
C GLY A 516 11.94 83.26 20.81
N ASP A 517 12.97 83.59 20.03
CA ASP A 517 14.20 82.81 19.87
C ASP A 517 14.73 82.32 21.22
N GLY A 518 14.89 81.01 21.31
CA GLY A 518 15.59 80.29 22.36
C GLY A 518 16.41 79.19 21.72
N ASP A 519 17.51 79.61 21.10
CA ASP A 519 18.69 78.80 20.80
C ASP A 519 19.10 78.03 22.07
N ASP A 520 18.87 76.72 22.06
CA ASP A 520 19.68 75.74 22.75
C ASP A 520 19.92 74.59 21.77
N GLY A 521 21.03 74.73 21.04
CA GLY A 521 21.56 73.71 20.16
C GLY A 521 21.79 72.39 20.88
N GLY A 522 21.56 71.32 20.12
CA GLY A 522 21.85 69.96 20.52
C GLY A 522 21.53 69.00 19.38
N ASP A 523 22.16 69.20 18.22
CA ASP A 523 22.41 68.09 17.29
C ASP A 523 23.13 66.98 18.07
N VAL A 524 22.38 65.99 18.58
CA VAL A 524 22.97 64.68 18.86
C VAL A 524 23.08 63.98 17.52
N ALA A 525 24.15 64.31 16.79
CA ALA A 525 24.68 63.44 15.77
C ALA A 525 24.96 62.08 16.45
N GLY A 526 24.15 61.07 16.14
CA GLY A 526 24.40 59.70 16.56
C GLY A 526 25.78 59.26 16.08
N ILE A 527 26.69 58.97 17.01
CA ILE A 527 28.02 58.44 16.74
C ILE A 527 28.19 57.03 17.30
N GLY A 528 27.09 56.27 17.40
CA GLY A 528 27.14 54.88 17.80
C GLY A 528 27.51 53.94 16.65
N SER A 529 27.93 52.73 16.99
CA SER A 529 28.17 51.64 16.04
C SER A 529 27.63 50.31 16.56
N VAL A 530 27.16 49.48 15.62
CA VAL A 530 26.87 48.06 15.87
C VAL A 530 27.84 47.27 15.03
N THR A 531 28.62 46.41 15.67
CA THR A 531 29.57 45.50 15.03
C THR A 531 29.16 44.07 15.28
N ILE A 532 29.11 43.27 14.23
CA ILE A 532 28.92 41.82 14.35
C ILE A 532 30.15 41.09 13.84
N GLN A 533 30.49 39.98 14.49
CA GLN A 533 31.48 39.02 14.04
C GLN A 533 30.79 37.69 13.77
N VAL A 534 31.00 37.12 12.59
CA VAL A 534 30.40 35.87 12.18
C VAL A 534 31.48 34.80 12.14
N ALA A 535 31.24 33.69 12.84
CA ALA A 535 32.13 32.54 12.89
C ALA A 535 31.37 31.25 12.51
N THR A 536 32.01 30.38 11.73
CA THR A 536 31.50 29.07 11.37
C THR A 536 32.07 28.00 12.31
N CYS A 537 31.18 27.22 12.91
CA CYS A 537 31.56 26.17 13.84
C CYS A 537 31.81 24.83 13.12
N PRO A 538 32.70 23.97 13.66
CA PRO A 538 33.04 22.69 13.04
C PRO A 538 31.85 21.72 13.02
N GLU A 539 31.88 20.74 12.11
CA GLU A 539 30.89 19.66 12.04
C GLU A 539 30.69 18.97 13.40
N GLY A 540 29.43 18.65 13.72
CA GLY A 540 29.03 18.05 14.99
C GLY A 540 28.83 19.04 16.16
N SER A 541 28.97 20.35 15.93
CA SER A 541 28.56 21.38 16.87
C SER A 541 27.08 21.72 16.74
N THR A 542 26.42 22.03 17.86
CA THR A 542 25.01 22.43 17.89
C THR A 542 24.83 23.74 18.65
N PRO A 543 23.72 24.47 18.41
CA PRO A 543 23.38 25.68 19.16
C PRO A 543 23.43 25.53 20.69
N THR A 544 23.14 24.34 21.20
CA THR A 544 23.08 24.05 22.64
C THR A 544 24.39 23.48 23.21
N SER A 545 25.37 23.14 22.36
CA SER A 545 26.62 22.51 22.78
C SER A 545 27.74 22.77 21.77
N PHE A 546 28.47 23.88 21.95
CA PHE A 546 29.64 24.21 21.14
C PHE A 546 30.73 24.93 21.95
N ASP A 547 31.96 24.89 21.42
CA ASP A 547 33.08 25.68 21.93
C ASP A 547 33.31 26.88 21.00
N ALA A 548 32.96 28.08 21.46
CA ALA A 548 33.12 29.32 20.70
C ALA A 548 34.56 29.54 20.21
N ALA A 549 35.58 29.06 20.94
CA ALA A 549 36.98 29.19 20.54
C ALA A 549 37.37 28.23 19.41
N ALA A 550 36.56 27.21 19.13
CA ALA A 550 36.76 26.25 18.05
C ALA A 550 36.12 26.70 16.72
N CYS A 551 35.27 27.73 16.73
CA CYS A 551 34.65 28.28 15.53
C CYS A 551 35.63 29.23 14.81
N ALA A 552 35.72 29.11 13.49
CA ALA A 552 36.61 29.92 12.66
C ALA A 552 35.84 31.13 12.09
N PRO A 553 36.46 32.30 11.88
CA PRO A 553 35.80 33.43 11.22
C PRO A 553 35.20 33.00 9.88
N ALA A 554 33.96 33.39 9.60
CA ALA A 554 33.30 33.08 8.35
C ALA A 554 34.11 33.65 7.16
N SER A 555 34.27 32.86 6.10
CA SER A 555 34.91 33.34 4.88
C SER A 555 34.08 34.47 4.24
N GLU A 556 34.72 35.40 3.53
CA GLU A 556 34.03 36.49 2.84
C GLU A 556 32.87 35.99 1.97
N GLY A 557 31.64 36.36 2.33
CA GLY A 557 30.41 36.09 1.59
C GLY A 557 29.69 34.80 1.99
N GLY A 558 28.39 34.75 1.65
CA GLY A 558 27.54 33.58 1.84
C GLY A 558 26.44 33.75 2.88
N PHE A 559 26.39 34.85 3.63
CA PHE A 559 25.27 35.17 4.52
C PHE A 559 24.72 36.55 4.21
N GLU A 560 23.44 36.75 4.48
CA GLU A 560 22.79 38.06 4.48
C GLU A 560 22.40 38.43 5.90
N VAL A 561 22.59 39.70 6.24
CA VAL A 561 22.28 40.22 7.57
C VAL A 561 21.62 41.58 7.43
N PHE A 562 20.57 41.78 8.23
CA PHE A 562 19.86 43.03 8.39
C PHE A 562 20.06 43.57 9.80
N LEU A 563 20.25 44.89 9.89
CA LEU A 563 20.17 45.64 11.14
C LEU A 563 18.90 46.51 11.08
N TYR A 564 17.87 46.09 11.80
CA TYR A 564 16.62 46.84 11.92
C TYR A 564 16.81 48.01 12.89
N THR A 565 16.41 49.19 12.43
CA THR A 565 16.61 50.45 13.15
C THR A 565 15.39 50.80 14.00
N PRO A 566 15.55 51.59 15.09
CA PRO A 566 14.44 51.95 16.00
C PRO A 566 13.28 52.68 15.31
N ASP A 567 13.56 53.36 14.21
CA ASP A 567 12.60 54.07 13.36
C ASP A 567 12.00 53.19 12.25
N GLY A 568 12.22 51.87 12.31
CA GLY A 568 11.60 50.91 11.40
C GLY A 568 12.29 50.74 10.05
N GLY A 569 13.46 51.36 9.86
CA GLY A 569 14.32 51.09 8.71
C GLY A 569 15.06 49.76 8.84
N ALA A 570 15.66 49.31 7.74
CA ALA A 570 16.59 48.19 7.76
C ALA A 570 17.87 48.61 7.03
N LEU A 571 19.01 48.41 7.69
CA LEU A 571 20.33 48.59 7.11
C LEU A 571 20.88 47.23 6.68
N THR A 572 21.44 47.19 5.48
CA THR A 572 21.95 45.96 4.86
C THR A 572 23.47 45.90 4.94
N LEU A 573 24.07 44.83 4.41
CA LEU A 573 25.51 44.74 4.19
C LEU A 573 26.07 45.88 3.32
N ALA A 574 25.27 46.46 2.43
CA ALA A 574 25.71 47.58 1.59
C ALA A 574 25.88 48.89 2.37
N ASP A 575 25.22 48.99 3.53
CA ASP A 575 25.23 50.16 4.40
C ASP A 575 26.31 50.05 5.50
N ALA A 576 27.05 48.93 5.52
CA ALA A 576 28.09 48.62 6.50
C ALA A 576 29.50 48.61 5.89
N VAL A 577 30.50 48.74 6.77
CA VAL A 577 31.86 48.32 6.47
C VAL A 577 31.94 46.81 6.72
N ASN A 578 32.16 46.02 5.67
CA ASN A 578 32.18 44.56 5.72
C ASN A 578 33.57 44.03 5.29
N ASP A 579 34.26 43.30 6.17
CA ASP A 579 35.54 42.62 5.89
C ASP A 579 35.41 41.08 5.78
N GLY A 580 34.18 40.61 5.57
CA GLY A 580 33.81 39.20 5.43
C GLY A 580 33.27 38.62 6.73
N ALA A 581 34.13 38.52 7.73
CA ALA A 581 33.76 38.00 9.04
C ALA A 581 33.24 39.08 9.99
N THR A 582 33.56 40.35 9.74
CA THR A 582 33.15 41.48 10.58
C THR A 582 32.32 42.46 9.76
N VAL A 583 31.15 42.82 10.28
CA VAL A 583 30.27 43.82 9.67
C VAL A 583 30.00 44.92 10.68
N THR A 584 30.28 46.17 10.32
CA THR A 584 30.11 47.33 11.20
C THR A 584 29.24 48.40 10.54
N TRP A 585 28.11 48.71 11.19
CA TRP A 585 27.29 49.88 10.90
C TRP A 585 27.71 51.02 11.83
N THR A 586 27.90 52.23 11.29
CA THR A 586 28.38 53.40 12.06
C THR A 586 27.42 54.57 11.92
N SER A 587 27.59 55.59 12.78
CA SER A 587 26.74 56.78 12.80
C SER A 587 25.28 56.48 13.18
N LEU A 588 25.10 55.47 14.04
CA LEU A 588 23.78 55.06 14.52
C LEU A 588 23.32 55.97 15.68
N PRO A 589 22.06 56.43 15.66
CA PRO A 589 21.42 57.05 16.82
C PRO A 589 21.40 56.13 18.06
N ALA A 590 21.18 56.70 19.23
CA ALA A 590 20.87 55.89 20.40
C ALA A 590 19.48 55.27 20.22
N GLY A 591 19.35 53.97 20.51
CA GLY A 591 18.11 53.23 20.33
C GLY A 591 18.28 51.72 20.41
N THR A 592 17.15 51.02 20.34
CA THR A 592 17.09 49.56 20.28
C THR A 592 17.07 49.12 18.82
N TYR A 593 18.02 48.28 18.44
CA TYR A 593 18.13 47.68 17.12
C TYR A 593 17.96 46.16 17.22
N PHE A 594 17.65 45.52 16.09
CA PHE A 594 17.62 44.07 15.98
C PHE A 594 18.52 43.61 14.85
N VAL A 595 19.32 42.58 15.10
CA VAL A 595 20.19 41.97 14.08
C VAL A 595 19.64 40.60 13.72
N GLU A 596 19.44 40.35 12.43
CA GLU A 596 18.97 39.07 11.92
C GLU A 596 19.81 38.59 10.74
N ILE A 597 20.20 37.31 10.76
CA ILE A 597 20.80 36.64 9.60
C ILE A 597 19.68 35.95 8.82
N THR A 598 19.38 36.47 7.63
CA THR A 598 18.24 36.04 6.79
C THR A 598 18.64 35.01 5.74
N SER A 599 19.93 34.87 5.46
CA SER A 599 20.45 33.89 4.52
C SER A 599 21.73 33.27 5.07
N PHE A 600 21.85 31.95 4.90
CA PHE A 600 22.99 31.17 5.38
C PHE A 600 23.87 30.69 4.22
N PRO A 601 25.19 30.51 4.45
CA PRO A 601 26.05 29.88 3.47
C PRO A 601 25.63 28.43 3.23
N ASP A 602 25.92 27.90 2.04
CA ASP A 602 25.67 26.50 1.71
C ASP A 602 26.23 25.56 2.78
N GLY A 603 25.39 24.66 3.27
CA GLY A 603 25.74 23.66 4.29
C GLY A 603 25.56 24.12 5.74
N ILE A 604 25.09 25.35 5.98
CA ILE A 604 24.70 25.86 7.31
C ILE A 604 23.18 25.73 7.49
N GLY A 605 22.76 25.24 8.65
CA GLY A 605 21.33 25.03 8.98
C GLY A 605 20.83 25.83 10.18
N ALA A 606 21.72 26.46 10.95
CA ALA A 606 21.33 27.26 12.11
C ALA A 606 22.39 28.33 12.44
N ALA A 607 21.97 29.38 13.13
CA ALA A 607 22.85 30.40 13.70
C ALA A 607 22.38 30.85 15.09
N ILE A 608 23.32 31.19 15.96
CA ILE A 608 23.00 31.89 17.21
C ILE A 608 23.93 33.07 17.45
N ALA A 609 23.45 34.09 18.17
CA ALA A 609 24.33 35.08 18.80
C ALA A 609 24.44 34.83 20.31
N THR A 610 25.66 34.93 20.85
CA THR A 610 25.88 34.82 22.31
C THR A 610 25.87 36.20 22.96
N ASP A 611 25.64 36.21 24.28
CA ASP A 611 25.73 37.41 25.13
C ASP A 611 24.69 38.51 24.82
N THR A 612 23.58 38.11 24.19
CA THR A 612 22.42 38.97 23.98
C THR A 612 21.10 38.19 24.12
N THR A 613 19.98 38.90 24.21
CA THR A 613 18.64 38.32 24.23
C THR A 613 18.10 38.20 22.81
N THR A 614 17.57 37.02 22.48
CA THR A 614 16.73 36.84 21.28
C THR A 614 15.51 37.74 21.38
N ALA A 615 15.05 38.25 20.24
CA ALA A 615 13.73 38.85 20.15
C ALA A 615 12.70 37.82 20.63
N THR A 616 11.71 38.25 21.41
CA THR A 616 10.73 37.37 22.04
C THR A 616 9.88 36.58 21.05
N ASN A 617 9.90 36.96 19.78
CA ASN A 617 9.01 36.52 18.71
C ASN A 617 9.74 36.10 17.42
N ASN A 618 11.07 36.29 17.32
CA ASN A 618 11.89 35.74 16.25
C ASN A 618 13.16 35.16 16.88
N ALA A 619 13.25 33.82 16.90
CA ALA A 619 14.40 33.10 17.44
C ALA A 619 15.72 33.42 16.70
N ASN A 620 15.64 34.01 15.51
CA ASN A 620 16.77 34.35 14.65
C ASN A 620 17.15 35.84 14.68
N ALA A 621 16.36 36.70 15.35
CA ALA A 621 16.67 38.12 15.53
C ALA A 621 17.15 38.40 16.96
N TYR A 622 18.20 39.23 17.08
CA TYR A 622 18.89 39.47 18.35
C TYR A 622 18.89 40.97 18.68
N GLN A 623 18.44 41.31 19.89
CA GLN A 623 18.30 42.71 20.31
C GLN A 623 19.65 43.33 20.67
N VAL A 624 19.88 44.59 20.31
CA VAL A 624 21.06 45.36 20.72
C VAL A 624 20.63 46.78 21.05
N VAL A 625 21.24 47.39 22.06
CA VAL A 625 20.84 48.74 22.51
C VAL A 625 22.05 49.66 22.47
N VAL A 626 22.04 50.62 21.55
CA VAL A 626 23.05 51.67 21.44
C VAL A 626 22.64 52.80 22.38
N THR A 627 23.50 53.19 23.31
CA THR A 627 23.22 54.29 24.25
C THR A 627 24.38 55.29 24.29
N GLU A 628 24.15 56.49 24.83
CA GLU A 628 25.24 57.45 25.02
C GLU A 628 26.34 56.92 25.96
N GLY A 629 25.99 56.03 26.91
CA GLY A 629 26.93 55.38 27.83
C GLY A 629 27.64 54.16 27.25
N ASP A 630 27.11 53.60 26.17
CA ASP A 630 27.66 52.44 25.45
C ASP A 630 27.37 52.59 23.95
N PRO A 631 28.15 53.43 23.25
CA PRO A 631 27.87 53.77 21.86
C PRO A 631 28.31 52.69 20.87
N ASP A 632 29.20 51.78 21.26
CA ASP A 632 29.79 50.77 20.38
C ASP A 632 29.42 49.36 20.86
N VAL A 633 28.43 48.75 20.22
CA VAL A 633 27.87 47.45 20.63
C VAL A 633 28.36 46.33 19.71
N GLY A 634 28.77 45.22 20.30
CA GLY A 634 29.34 44.06 19.59
C GLY A 634 28.53 42.78 19.76
N LEU A 635 28.37 41.97 18.71
CA LEU A 635 27.76 40.64 18.76
C LEU A 635 28.63 39.61 18.04
N ASN A 636 28.62 38.39 18.55
CA ASN A 636 29.27 37.26 17.90
C ASN A 636 28.19 36.27 17.45
N PHE A 637 28.09 36.05 16.14
CA PHE A 637 27.25 35.02 15.54
C PHE A 637 28.05 33.75 15.28
N TYR A 638 27.47 32.61 15.62
CA TYR A 638 28.03 31.28 15.41
C TYR A 638 27.10 30.50 14.47
N LEU A 639 27.64 30.09 13.31
CA LEU A 639 26.92 29.35 12.27
C LEU A 639 27.20 27.85 12.42
N PHE A 640 26.17 27.02 12.41
CA PHE A 640 26.24 25.58 12.60
C PHE A 640 25.90 24.82 11.30
N PRO A 641 26.68 23.78 10.93
CA PRO A 641 26.36 22.95 9.79
C PRO A 641 24.96 22.30 9.90
N ALA A 642 24.28 22.14 8.76
CA ALA A 642 23.04 21.38 8.71
C ALA A 642 23.29 19.93 9.15
N SER A 643 22.46 19.43 10.06
CA SER A 643 22.59 18.11 10.70
C SER A 643 22.24 16.95 9.78
#